data_AF-A0A3M1RKD8-F1
#
_entry.id   AF-A0A3M1RKD8-F1
#
_cell.length_a   1.000
_cell.length_b   1.000
_cell.length_c   1.000
_cell.angle_alpha   90.00
_cell.angle_beta   90.00
_cell.angle_gamma   90.00
#
_symmetry.space_group_name_H-M   'P 1'
#
loop_
_entity.id
_entity.type
_entity.pdbx_description
1 polymer ?
#
loop_
_entity_poly.entity_id
_entity_poly.type
_entity_poly.pdbx_seq_one_letter_code
_entity_poly.pdbx_strand_id
1 'polypeptide(L)'
;MGTPTFSIAQCFRQKGILITGVTGFLGKPLLAKILKDLPEVKRIYLLIRPKELANGELLSAQERFEKEILASDVFASLREEYGPAFDHFVRSKVVAINGDITHPELGMSLEQYSTLVREVDIIINSAAVVKFDAPLDEAVQQNTLAPQNLVRFANACGHAVYLHVSTAYVNSHRSGKIVETLYPPSTLQRDGEESAPLASFDLKGEIQDILDRCRRIELASQRMEKHFRRQAQRQHPQRQEARLKAQVEALRKRWVRQQLVEEGMRWAKSRGWNDTYTFTKALGEHLIAATRGDLPVVILRPSIIESSLLEPYPGWLDGFRMADPIIIAFGKGRLKNFPLNPEATLDLIPVDFVVNAILAAIARASQTGGLSIYHVATGAQNPLTNRTIFDYSYEYFSQHPMLDKQGNPIRVARWSFPGPRRFYWTHYGKTRLLLLLSTISEHGLPFRWAAPWRYRLATLSAAAERLLYYAKIYGPYITQNCCFDTTQTQELLESLGPEDRQRFNFDVLQIDWKRYIQEVHIPGVKRHILKLDSSPLASLEEAEIESAEEEQVPLLPPATINELFERTAVAVPHKIAFQIKRNGQWVRYSYREAQNLIRRMIAQFLHRGYRRGDRVLLYAENQPEWGIAYLAAMSMGLTVLPIDWQTPEAEVWNLARFAQARAILTSAFCHTRFSAEALQRNREAEFSLDLLNINQECTPFEERPPQEERGEITPPTPESIASIIFTAGTSVDPQGVMLSHKNFLANVQAISAVFHPQPTDHFLSVLPLHHALEFTCGFLIPLSVGATITYAHTLRSRHLFKTMQETRPTVILGMPRFYRLLYDCLQRHLDWNQLSEASVARARKLFGGKIRFLISGGAALDPELYEAFQQIHLPIYEGYGLTEAGPVVTVNPPGRSKKGSVGLPLPGVELRIDKPDARGRGEIVVCSPGIMSGYFHNPKATARVLKDGWLYTGDLGYQDAEGYLYITGRQKEVIVSEAGKNIYPEELEAIYKQVPGVAEICVLGLHPPGASGEEVHAVIVPTPAFRQRYPKTFQRRIQQGIKRVAGPLPTYKHLQKVHFWEGELPKTATLTP
;
A
#
# COMPACT_ATOMS: atom_id res chain seq x y z
N MET A 1 24.45 -1.53 -60.27
CA MET A 1 25.42 -2.07 -59.29
C MET A 1 24.68 -2.14 -57.97
N GLY A 2 24.48 -3.33 -57.40
CA GLY A 2 23.69 -3.48 -56.17
C GLY A 2 24.38 -2.79 -54.99
N THR A 3 23.61 -2.16 -54.11
CA THR A 3 24.08 -1.62 -52.83
C THR A 3 24.75 -2.74 -52.03
N PRO A 4 25.96 -2.54 -51.48
CA PRO A 4 26.65 -3.57 -50.72
C PRO A 4 25.84 -3.94 -49.47
N THR A 5 25.48 -5.22 -49.36
CA THR A 5 24.70 -5.76 -48.24
C THR A 5 25.57 -6.01 -47.02
N PHE A 6 25.03 -5.80 -45.81
CA PHE A 6 25.70 -6.13 -44.55
C PHE A 6 24.89 -7.11 -43.69
N SER A 7 25.56 -7.75 -42.72
CA SER A 7 24.93 -8.67 -41.77
C SER A 7 25.02 -8.19 -40.33
N ILE A 8 23.87 -8.21 -39.64
CA ILE A 8 23.75 -7.93 -38.21
C ILE A 8 24.39 -9.06 -37.41
N ALA A 9 24.02 -10.32 -37.70
CA ALA A 9 24.59 -11.48 -37.00
C ALA A 9 26.12 -11.51 -37.07
N GLN A 10 26.71 -11.24 -38.24
CA GLN A 10 28.16 -11.18 -38.41
C GLN A 10 28.81 -10.03 -37.63
N CYS A 11 28.17 -8.85 -37.59
CA CYS A 11 28.70 -7.70 -36.86
C CYS A 11 28.78 -7.95 -35.35
N PHE A 12 27.78 -8.62 -34.77
CA PHE A 12 27.67 -8.86 -33.33
C PHE A 12 28.39 -10.15 -32.86
N ARG A 13 28.86 -10.97 -33.80
CA ARG A 13 29.55 -12.23 -33.52
C ARG A 13 30.81 -12.01 -32.67
N GLN A 14 30.89 -12.72 -31.54
CA GLN A 14 32.02 -12.67 -30.59
C GLN A 14 32.33 -11.26 -30.03
N LYS A 15 31.38 -10.33 -30.11
CA LYS A 15 31.51 -8.97 -29.58
C LYS A 15 31.08 -8.86 -28.12
N GLY A 16 31.70 -7.95 -27.39
CA GLY A 16 31.21 -7.48 -26.09
C GLY A 16 30.32 -6.24 -26.24
N ILE A 17 29.18 -6.23 -25.57
CA ILE A 17 28.19 -5.16 -25.67
C ILE A 17 27.98 -4.53 -24.31
N LEU A 18 28.01 -3.20 -24.21
CA LEU A 18 27.56 -2.46 -23.03
C LEU A 18 26.20 -1.84 -23.31
N ILE A 19 25.19 -2.14 -22.48
CA ILE A 19 23.85 -1.57 -22.59
C ILE A 19 23.54 -0.73 -21.35
N THR A 20 23.09 0.51 -21.56
CA THR A 20 22.54 1.37 -20.51
C THR A 20 21.03 1.52 -20.68
N GLY A 21 20.32 1.80 -19.59
CA GLY A 21 18.87 2.02 -19.63
C GLY A 21 18.03 0.73 -19.77
N VAL A 22 18.63 -0.44 -19.51
CA VAL A 22 17.96 -1.75 -19.58
C VAL A 22 16.79 -1.92 -18.59
N THR A 23 16.74 -1.12 -17.52
CA THR A 23 15.60 -1.10 -16.60
C THR A 23 14.38 -0.35 -17.17
N GLY A 24 14.53 0.33 -18.31
CA GLY A 24 13.46 1.04 -19.00
C GLY A 24 12.79 0.21 -20.09
N PHE A 25 11.70 0.75 -20.63
CA PHE A 25 10.82 0.09 -21.62
C PHE A 25 11.55 -0.45 -22.85
N LEU A 26 12.41 0.34 -23.50
CA LEU A 26 13.10 -0.05 -24.74
C LEU A 26 14.27 -1.03 -24.48
N GLY A 27 14.92 -0.93 -23.33
CA GLY A 27 16.13 -1.72 -23.06
C GLY A 27 15.86 -3.20 -22.77
N LYS A 28 14.69 -3.52 -22.19
CA LYS A 28 14.25 -4.90 -21.95
C LYS A 28 14.06 -5.73 -23.24
N PRO A 29 13.25 -5.30 -24.23
CA PRO A 29 13.07 -6.04 -25.47
C PRO A 29 14.33 -6.04 -26.33
N LEU A 30 15.18 -5.00 -26.25
CA LEU A 30 16.50 -5.02 -26.87
C LEU A 30 17.37 -6.15 -26.33
N LEU A 31 17.45 -6.29 -24.99
CA LEU A 31 18.20 -7.37 -24.37
C LEU A 31 17.62 -8.75 -24.75
N ALA A 32 16.30 -8.90 -24.72
CA ALA A 32 15.64 -10.14 -25.13
C ALA A 32 15.92 -10.48 -26.60
N LYS A 33 15.86 -9.50 -27.52
CA LYS A 33 16.17 -9.68 -28.93
C LYS A 33 17.62 -10.10 -29.15
N ILE A 34 18.58 -9.49 -28.46
CA ILE A 34 20.00 -9.88 -28.57
C ILE A 34 20.20 -11.32 -28.08
N LEU A 35 19.62 -11.70 -26.93
CA LEU A 35 19.76 -13.05 -26.39
C LEU A 35 19.13 -14.11 -27.29
N LYS A 36 17.96 -13.83 -27.85
CA LYS A 36 17.23 -14.73 -28.76
C LYS A 36 17.92 -14.83 -30.13
N ASP A 37 18.25 -13.69 -30.72
CA ASP A 37 18.60 -13.63 -32.14
C ASP A 37 20.08 -13.50 -32.45
N LEU A 38 20.90 -13.18 -31.44
CA LEU A 38 22.35 -13.03 -31.56
C LEU A 38 23.08 -13.88 -30.50
N PRO A 39 22.86 -15.21 -30.44
CA PRO A 39 23.43 -16.07 -29.40
C PRO A 39 24.98 -16.12 -29.45
N GLU A 40 25.60 -15.77 -30.58
CA GLU A 40 27.05 -15.73 -30.75
C GLU A 40 27.73 -14.47 -30.15
N VAL A 41 26.97 -13.55 -29.56
CA VAL A 41 27.51 -12.45 -28.76
C VAL A 41 28.35 -13.02 -27.61
N LYS A 42 29.56 -12.49 -27.42
CA LYS A 42 30.50 -13.02 -26.41
C LYS A 42 30.03 -12.68 -25.00
N ARG A 43 29.73 -11.41 -24.75
CA ARG A 43 29.27 -10.94 -23.44
C ARG A 43 28.41 -9.68 -23.55
N ILE A 44 27.43 -9.56 -22.67
CA ILE A 44 26.56 -8.40 -22.53
C ILE A 44 26.73 -7.83 -21.12
N TYR A 45 27.21 -6.61 -21.03
CA TYR A 45 27.37 -5.84 -19.81
C TYR A 45 26.19 -4.89 -19.65
N LEU A 46 25.52 -4.96 -18.51
CA LEU A 46 24.40 -4.09 -18.17
C LEU A 46 24.85 -3.08 -17.13
N LEU A 47 24.96 -1.80 -17.51
CA LEU A 47 25.27 -0.75 -16.56
C LEU A 47 23.99 -0.34 -15.82
N ILE A 48 23.90 -0.70 -14.54
CA ILE A 48 22.72 -0.46 -13.71
C ILE A 48 23.11 0.35 -12.46
N ARG A 49 22.44 1.48 -12.26
CA ARG A 49 22.63 2.32 -11.08
C ARG A 49 22.19 1.58 -9.81
N PRO A 50 23.01 1.52 -8.75
CA PRO A 50 22.55 1.03 -7.45
C PRO A 50 21.37 1.85 -6.94
N LYS A 51 20.42 1.21 -6.25
CA LYS A 51 19.22 1.88 -5.77
C LYS A 51 19.16 1.84 -4.26
N GLU A 52 19.34 3.00 -3.64
CA GLU A 52 19.14 3.16 -2.20
C GLU A 52 17.64 3.09 -1.88
N LEU A 53 17.28 2.16 -1.03
CA LEU A 53 15.93 1.97 -0.53
C LEU A 53 15.67 2.93 0.63
N ALA A 54 14.39 3.17 0.95
CA ALA A 54 14.02 4.13 2.00
C ALA A 54 14.50 3.73 3.41
N ASN A 55 14.93 2.47 3.60
CA ASN A 55 15.55 1.93 4.82
C ASN A 55 17.09 2.14 4.85
N GLY A 56 17.69 2.77 3.82
CA GLY A 56 19.14 2.98 3.68
C GLY A 56 19.91 1.81 3.08
N GLU A 57 19.24 0.72 2.73
CA GLU A 57 19.83 -0.45 2.07
C GLU A 57 20.08 -0.17 0.58
N LEU A 58 21.23 -0.57 0.05
CA LEU A 58 21.60 -0.32 -1.34
C LEU A 58 21.40 -1.59 -2.18
N LEU A 59 20.39 -1.60 -3.06
CA LEU A 59 20.24 -2.68 -4.04
C LEU A 59 21.35 -2.59 -5.08
N SER A 60 22.08 -3.68 -5.24
CA SER A 60 23.13 -3.83 -6.24
C SER A 60 22.55 -3.97 -7.66
N ALA A 61 23.38 -3.72 -8.68
CA ALA A 61 23.05 -3.93 -10.08
C ALA A 61 22.58 -5.35 -10.38
N GLN A 62 23.22 -6.36 -9.77
CA GLN A 62 22.85 -7.77 -9.95
C GLN A 62 21.47 -8.07 -9.39
N GLU A 63 21.16 -7.59 -8.18
CA GLU A 63 19.83 -7.79 -7.61
C GLU A 63 18.74 -7.05 -8.39
N ARG A 64 19.05 -5.85 -8.90
CA ARG A 64 18.12 -5.12 -9.77
C ARG A 64 17.91 -5.85 -11.11
N PHE A 65 18.95 -6.47 -11.66
CA PHE A 65 18.83 -7.29 -12.86
C PHE A 65 17.90 -8.49 -12.64
N GLU A 66 18.09 -9.22 -11.55
CA GLU A 66 17.24 -10.38 -11.22
C GLU A 66 15.79 -9.98 -10.92
N LYS A 67 15.59 -8.93 -10.10
CA LYS A 67 14.27 -8.53 -9.60
C LYS A 67 13.46 -7.66 -10.58
N GLU A 68 14.12 -6.79 -11.36
CA GLU A 68 13.43 -5.78 -12.20
C GLU A 68 13.46 -6.11 -13.71
N ILE A 69 14.42 -6.94 -14.18
CA ILE A 69 14.63 -7.22 -15.60
C ILE A 69 14.27 -8.68 -15.91
N LEU A 70 14.96 -9.65 -15.31
CA LEU A 70 14.74 -11.08 -15.60
C LEU A 70 13.30 -11.52 -15.33
N ALA A 71 12.67 -10.95 -14.31
CA ALA A 71 11.28 -11.24 -13.93
C ALA A 71 10.24 -10.74 -14.96
N SER A 72 10.62 -9.90 -15.94
CA SER A 72 9.69 -9.38 -16.96
C SER A 72 9.24 -10.47 -17.93
N ASP A 73 7.97 -10.43 -18.32
CA ASP A 73 7.32 -11.26 -19.35
C ASP A 73 7.97 -11.16 -20.74
N VAL A 74 8.78 -10.12 -21.01
CA VAL A 74 9.56 -9.97 -22.24
C VAL A 74 10.47 -11.17 -22.54
N PHE A 75 10.88 -11.91 -21.50
CA PHE A 75 11.72 -13.11 -21.60
C PHE A 75 10.91 -14.41 -21.62
N ALA A 76 9.58 -14.35 -21.75
CA ALA A 76 8.72 -15.54 -21.71
C ALA A 76 9.07 -16.58 -22.78
N SER A 77 9.28 -16.16 -24.03
CA SER A 77 9.67 -17.04 -25.12
C SER A 77 11.03 -17.71 -24.89
N LEU A 78 12.00 -16.97 -24.36
CA LEU A 78 13.31 -17.52 -23.99
C LEU A 78 13.22 -18.49 -22.81
N ARG A 79 12.34 -18.24 -21.84
CA ARG A 79 12.09 -19.18 -20.74
C ARG A 79 11.46 -20.48 -21.24
N GLU A 80 10.55 -20.38 -22.20
CA GLU A 80 9.93 -21.55 -22.83
C GLU A 80 10.96 -22.36 -23.64
N GLU A 81 11.82 -21.68 -24.41
CA GLU A 81 12.85 -22.31 -25.24
C GLU A 81 13.94 -23.02 -24.42
N TYR A 82 14.47 -22.37 -23.38
CA TYR A 82 15.59 -22.90 -22.58
C TYR A 82 15.15 -23.69 -21.34
N GLY A 83 13.88 -23.58 -20.93
CA GLY A 83 13.34 -24.27 -19.75
C GLY A 83 14.20 -24.04 -18.50
N PRO A 84 14.55 -25.11 -17.73
CA PRO A 84 15.41 -25.01 -16.54
C PRO A 84 16.81 -24.43 -16.80
N ALA A 85 17.31 -24.45 -18.05
CA ALA A 85 18.62 -23.92 -18.41
C ALA A 85 18.62 -22.41 -18.64
N PHE A 86 17.46 -21.75 -18.64
CA PHE A 86 17.33 -20.31 -18.93
C PHE A 86 18.23 -19.44 -18.05
N ASP A 87 18.18 -19.62 -16.73
CA ASP A 87 18.99 -18.81 -15.81
C ASP A 87 20.49 -19.00 -16.03
N HIS A 88 20.91 -20.23 -16.32
CA HIS A 88 22.31 -20.54 -16.64
C HIS A 88 22.74 -19.90 -17.96
N PHE A 89 21.92 -20.02 -19.01
CA PHE A 89 22.16 -19.39 -20.31
C PHE A 89 22.33 -17.87 -20.17
N VAL A 90 21.39 -17.20 -19.51
CA VAL A 90 21.44 -15.75 -19.33
C VAL A 90 22.65 -15.34 -18.50
N ARG A 91 22.96 -16.02 -17.39
CA ARG A 91 24.14 -15.72 -16.56
C ARG A 91 25.48 -15.98 -17.27
N SER A 92 25.51 -16.90 -18.24
CA SER A 92 26.70 -17.14 -19.05
C SER A 92 27.02 -15.98 -20.01
N LYS A 93 25.99 -15.23 -20.43
CA LYS A 93 26.08 -14.15 -21.41
C LYS A 93 26.03 -12.75 -20.79
N VAL A 94 25.28 -12.58 -19.70
CA VAL A 94 24.93 -11.27 -19.15
C VAL A 94 25.61 -11.03 -17.81
N VAL A 95 26.20 -9.85 -17.65
CA VAL A 95 26.84 -9.39 -16.41
C VAL A 95 26.28 -8.02 -16.04
N ALA A 96 25.63 -7.92 -14.88
CA ALA A 96 25.16 -6.64 -14.36
C ALA A 96 26.26 -5.94 -13.58
N ILE A 97 26.49 -4.66 -13.89
CA ILE A 97 27.57 -3.84 -13.34
C ILE A 97 26.99 -2.64 -12.61
N ASN A 98 27.49 -2.42 -11.39
CA ASN A 98 27.20 -1.20 -10.64
C ASN A 98 27.86 -0.01 -11.34
N GLY A 99 27.05 0.92 -11.82
CA GLY A 99 27.57 2.16 -12.40
C GLY A 99 26.48 3.17 -12.72
N ASP A 100 26.90 4.41 -12.92
CA ASP A 100 26.05 5.54 -13.25
C ASP A 100 26.74 6.43 -14.28
N ILE A 101 26.08 6.61 -15.43
CA ILE A 101 26.59 7.39 -16.56
C ILE A 101 26.84 8.85 -16.21
N THR A 102 26.26 9.37 -15.13
CA THR A 102 26.47 10.76 -14.70
C THR A 102 27.83 10.99 -14.05
N HIS A 103 28.56 9.94 -13.69
CA HIS A 103 29.85 10.03 -13.02
C HIS A 103 31.02 9.77 -13.99
N PRO A 104 32.21 10.34 -13.71
CA PRO A 104 33.46 9.92 -14.36
C PRO A 104 33.66 8.40 -14.25
N GLU A 105 34.34 7.81 -15.23
CA GLU A 105 34.56 6.36 -15.33
C GLU A 105 33.27 5.53 -15.18
N LEU A 106 32.11 6.13 -15.51
CA LEU A 106 30.76 5.56 -15.35
C LEU A 106 30.45 5.10 -13.91
N GLY A 107 31.12 5.69 -12.91
CA GLY A 107 30.94 5.34 -11.49
C GLY A 107 31.52 3.97 -11.09
N MET A 108 32.37 3.37 -11.93
CA MET A 108 33.00 2.07 -11.69
C MET A 108 34.38 2.21 -11.04
N SER A 109 34.93 1.10 -10.51
CA SER A 109 36.34 1.05 -10.12
C SER A 109 37.25 1.11 -11.36
N LEU A 110 38.47 1.66 -11.21
CA LEU A 110 39.44 1.74 -12.32
C LEU A 110 39.79 0.37 -12.92
N GLU A 111 39.78 -0.69 -12.11
CA GLU A 111 40.01 -2.07 -12.54
C GLU A 111 38.85 -2.57 -13.43
N GLN A 112 37.60 -2.38 -12.98
CA GLN A 112 36.42 -2.75 -13.76
C GLN A 112 36.34 -1.93 -15.05
N TYR A 113 36.58 -0.61 -14.97
CA TYR A 113 36.62 0.27 -16.13
C TYR A 113 37.66 -0.19 -17.16
N SER A 114 38.89 -0.47 -16.72
CA SER A 114 39.97 -0.94 -17.59
C SER A 114 39.69 -2.30 -18.22
N THR A 115 38.97 -3.18 -17.51
CA THR A 115 38.53 -4.47 -18.04
C THR A 115 37.52 -4.29 -19.16
N LEU A 116 36.48 -3.48 -18.94
CA LEU A 116 35.45 -3.22 -19.94
C LEU A 116 36.00 -2.49 -21.16
N VAL A 117 36.95 -1.56 -20.98
CA VAL A 117 37.64 -0.90 -22.09
C VAL A 117 38.26 -1.89 -23.08
N ARG A 118 38.72 -3.06 -22.61
CA ARG A 118 39.33 -4.10 -23.47
C ARG A 118 38.31 -5.06 -24.08
N GLU A 119 37.14 -5.19 -23.46
CA GLU A 119 36.16 -6.22 -23.80
C GLU A 119 34.93 -5.71 -24.54
N VAL A 120 34.63 -4.41 -24.46
CA VAL A 120 33.46 -3.80 -25.08
C VAL A 120 33.79 -3.31 -26.49
N ASP A 121 33.00 -3.76 -27.45
CA ASP A 121 33.07 -3.35 -28.85
C ASP A 121 31.86 -2.49 -29.27
N ILE A 122 30.73 -2.64 -28.58
CA ILE A 122 29.47 -1.98 -28.93
C ILE A 122 28.87 -1.37 -27.67
N ILE A 123 28.49 -0.10 -27.74
CA ILE A 123 27.86 0.61 -26.63
C ILE A 123 26.50 1.12 -27.08
N ILE A 124 25.45 0.66 -26.40
CA ILE A 124 24.07 1.05 -26.68
C ILE A 124 23.55 1.88 -25.50
N ASN A 125 23.42 3.19 -25.72
CA ASN A 125 22.93 4.12 -24.73
C ASN A 125 21.43 4.38 -24.91
N SER A 126 20.61 3.72 -24.09
CA SER A 126 19.17 3.98 -23.98
C SER A 126 18.78 4.63 -22.64
N ALA A 127 19.73 4.94 -21.77
CA ALA A 127 19.47 5.63 -20.51
C ALA A 127 19.09 7.10 -20.77
N ALA A 128 17.94 7.51 -20.25
CA ALA A 128 17.44 8.87 -20.39
C ALA A 128 16.38 9.19 -19.34
N VAL A 129 16.24 10.47 -19.02
CA VAL A 129 15.05 11.00 -18.37
C VAL A 129 14.04 11.32 -19.47
N VAL A 130 12.90 10.63 -19.48
CA VAL A 130 11.86 10.74 -20.53
C VAL A 130 10.63 11.53 -20.10
N LYS A 131 10.68 12.18 -18.93
CA LYS A 131 9.59 13.04 -18.43
C LYS A 131 9.70 14.43 -19.05
N PHE A 132 8.63 14.91 -19.70
CA PHE A 132 8.58 16.23 -20.30
C PHE A 132 8.82 17.37 -19.29
N ASP A 133 8.41 17.16 -18.03
CA ASP A 133 8.52 18.10 -16.92
C ASP A 133 9.54 17.64 -15.86
N ALA A 134 10.62 16.98 -16.29
CA ALA A 134 11.76 16.72 -15.42
C ALA A 134 12.41 18.03 -14.94
N PRO A 135 12.94 18.08 -13.71
CA PRO A 135 13.78 19.18 -13.25
C PRO A 135 14.95 19.41 -14.22
N LEU A 136 15.23 20.68 -14.51
CA LEU A 136 16.22 21.07 -15.53
C LEU A 136 17.62 20.52 -15.23
N ASP A 137 18.05 20.50 -13.98
CA ASP A 137 19.32 19.94 -13.55
C ASP A 137 19.41 18.43 -13.81
N GLU A 138 18.37 17.67 -13.43
CA GLU A 138 18.25 16.23 -13.65
C GLU A 138 18.26 15.91 -15.15
N ALA A 139 17.47 16.65 -15.93
CA ALA A 139 17.35 16.46 -17.38
C ALA A 139 18.67 16.76 -18.12
N VAL A 140 19.34 17.86 -17.80
CA VAL A 140 20.63 18.23 -18.40
C VAL A 140 21.72 17.24 -17.99
N GLN A 141 21.77 16.85 -16.72
CA GLN A 141 22.77 15.89 -16.26
C GLN A 141 22.63 14.54 -16.99
N GLN A 142 21.40 14.02 -17.14
CA GLN A 142 21.15 12.70 -17.71
C GLN A 142 21.10 12.68 -19.24
N ASN A 143 20.42 13.63 -19.88
CA ASN A 143 20.20 13.60 -21.33
C ASN A 143 21.30 14.34 -22.10
N THR A 144 22.03 15.27 -21.46
CA THR A 144 23.05 16.09 -22.13
C THR A 144 24.47 15.72 -21.70
N LEU A 145 24.78 15.81 -20.41
CA LEU A 145 26.15 15.64 -19.91
C LEU A 145 26.59 14.17 -19.81
N ALA A 146 25.74 13.30 -19.27
CA ALA A 146 26.09 11.90 -19.08
C ALA A 146 26.44 11.14 -20.37
N PRO A 147 25.79 11.37 -21.54
CA PRO A 147 26.23 10.78 -22.80
C PRO A 147 27.68 11.12 -23.17
N GLN A 148 28.21 12.27 -22.75
CA GLN A 148 29.62 12.61 -22.95
C GLN A 148 30.56 11.64 -22.24
N ASN A 149 30.21 11.17 -21.03
CA ASN A 149 31.01 10.19 -20.31
C ASN A 149 31.05 8.85 -21.04
N LEU A 150 29.94 8.45 -21.67
CA LEU A 150 29.90 7.25 -22.51
C LEU A 150 30.69 7.42 -23.81
N VAL A 151 30.68 8.61 -24.43
CA VAL A 151 31.56 8.91 -25.58
C VAL A 151 33.03 8.82 -25.19
N ARG A 152 33.42 9.32 -24.02
CA ARG A 152 34.79 9.18 -23.49
C ARG A 152 35.15 7.71 -23.26
N PHE A 153 34.25 6.92 -22.67
CA PHE A 153 34.44 5.49 -22.50
C PHE A 153 34.58 4.77 -23.84
N ALA A 154 33.74 5.08 -24.82
CA ALA A 154 33.80 4.52 -26.16
C ALA A 154 35.12 4.85 -26.88
N ASN A 155 35.59 6.10 -26.76
CA ASN A 155 36.91 6.50 -27.25
C ASN A 155 38.05 5.75 -26.57
N ALA A 156 37.94 5.48 -25.25
CA ALA A 156 38.93 4.68 -24.53
C ALA A 156 38.99 3.23 -25.01
N CYS A 157 37.87 2.66 -25.49
CA CYS A 157 37.84 1.32 -26.10
C CYS A 157 38.61 1.27 -27.42
N GLY A 158 38.76 2.39 -28.14
CA GLY A 158 39.57 2.51 -29.36
C GLY A 158 38.91 2.02 -30.65
N HIS A 159 38.07 0.99 -30.60
CA HIS A 159 37.40 0.39 -31.78
C HIS A 159 35.88 0.28 -31.64
N ALA A 160 35.29 0.90 -30.61
CA ALA A 160 33.89 0.70 -30.29
C ALA A 160 32.94 1.46 -31.23
N VAL A 161 31.74 0.92 -31.45
CA VAL A 161 30.61 1.64 -32.06
C VAL A 161 29.68 2.14 -30.95
N TYR A 162 29.36 3.43 -30.97
CA TYR A 162 28.48 4.05 -29.97
C TYR A 162 27.12 4.41 -30.57
N LEU A 163 26.05 3.80 -30.08
CA LEU A 163 24.67 4.17 -30.41
C LEU A 163 24.03 4.95 -29.26
N HIS A 164 23.45 6.10 -29.58
CA HIS A 164 22.65 6.91 -28.67
C HIS A 164 21.19 6.93 -29.12
N VAL A 165 20.29 6.52 -28.22
CA VAL A 165 18.84 6.67 -28.43
C VAL A 165 18.40 8.06 -28.01
N SER A 166 17.91 8.83 -28.98
CA SER A 166 17.34 10.16 -28.82
C SER A 166 15.82 10.11 -29.07
N THR A 167 15.25 11.12 -29.71
CA THR A 167 13.83 11.17 -30.11
C THR A 167 13.68 11.94 -31.42
N ALA A 168 12.70 11.57 -32.24
CA ALA A 168 12.39 12.29 -33.49
C ALA A 168 12.01 13.77 -33.22
N TYR A 169 11.50 14.07 -32.03
CA TYR A 169 11.01 15.40 -31.64
C TYR A 169 12.09 16.39 -31.19
N VAL A 170 13.37 16.15 -31.48
CA VAL A 170 14.46 17.12 -31.25
C VAL A 170 14.48 18.25 -32.29
N ASN A 171 13.52 18.28 -33.21
CA ASN A 171 13.43 19.20 -34.34
C ASN A 171 12.96 20.62 -33.99
N SER A 172 12.80 20.98 -32.70
CA SER A 172 12.28 22.27 -32.24
C SER A 172 10.83 22.50 -32.73
N HIS A 173 10.36 23.75 -32.86
CA HIS A 173 9.02 24.10 -33.37
C HIS A 173 8.87 23.89 -34.89
N ARG A 174 9.86 23.29 -35.58
CA ARG A 174 9.79 23.05 -37.02
C ARG A 174 8.66 22.08 -37.33
N SER A 175 7.94 22.32 -38.42
CA SER A 175 6.83 21.48 -38.89
C SER A 175 7.02 21.16 -40.37
N GLY A 176 6.21 20.25 -40.91
CA GLY A 176 6.41 19.72 -42.25
C GLY A 176 7.49 18.63 -42.28
N LYS A 177 8.26 18.56 -43.37
CA LYS A 177 9.29 17.53 -43.57
C LYS A 177 10.50 17.78 -42.66
N ILE A 178 10.83 16.82 -41.80
CA ILE A 178 11.93 16.88 -40.84
C ILE A 178 13.03 15.91 -41.29
N VAL A 179 14.15 16.44 -41.79
CA VAL A 179 15.28 15.67 -42.29
C VAL A 179 16.20 15.14 -41.18
N GLU A 180 16.90 14.04 -41.45
CA GLU A 180 17.81 13.38 -40.50
C GLU A 180 19.14 14.14 -40.32
N THR A 181 19.08 15.33 -39.72
CA THR A 181 20.25 16.20 -39.44
C THR A 181 20.28 16.68 -37.99
N LEU A 182 21.39 17.29 -37.56
CA LEU A 182 21.48 17.98 -36.28
C LEU A 182 20.81 19.36 -36.36
N TYR A 183 19.94 19.64 -35.39
CA TYR A 183 19.17 20.87 -35.35
C TYR A 183 19.67 21.84 -34.27
N PRO A 184 20.28 22.98 -34.63
CA PRO A 184 20.75 23.93 -33.63
C PRO A 184 19.57 24.58 -32.88
N PRO A 185 19.80 25.02 -31.63
CA PRO A 185 18.83 25.82 -30.88
C PRO A 185 18.30 27.03 -31.65
N SER A 186 16.98 27.23 -31.66
CA SER A 186 16.25 27.94 -32.71
C SER A 186 16.35 29.46 -32.63
N THR A 187 17.17 30.00 -31.73
CA THR A 187 17.42 31.45 -31.66
C THR A 187 18.22 31.97 -32.86
N LEU A 188 18.70 31.09 -33.76
CA LEU A 188 19.52 31.45 -34.92
C LEU A 188 18.83 31.27 -36.29
N GLN A 189 17.57 30.81 -36.36
CA GLN A 189 16.87 30.67 -37.65
C GLN A 189 15.70 31.65 -37.76
N ARG A 190 15.80 32.57 -38.73
CA ARG A 190 14.64 33.27 -39.29
C ARG A 190 13.94 32.32 -40.26
N ASP A 191 12.61 32.40 -40.31
CA ASP A 191 11.80 31.63 -41.28
C ASP A 191 12.34 31.85 -42.71
N GLY A 192 12.84 30.78 -43.34
CA GLY A 192 13.26 30.78 -44.75
C GLY A 192 14.75 30.59 -45.05
N GLU A 193 15.65 30.49 -44.06
CA GLU A 193 17.09 30.24 -44.30
C GLU A 193 17.48 28.76 -44.07
N GLU A 194 18.07 28.11 -45.10
CA GLU A 194 18.73 26.81 -45.00
C GLU A 194 19.96 26.90 -44.10
N SER A 195 19.88 26.27 -42.92
CA SER A 195 20.95 25.97 -41.96
C SER A 195 22.04 27.04 -41.76
N ALA A 196 21.91 27.87 -40.72
CA ALA A 196 23.08 28.56 -40.16
C ALA A 196 24.13 27.51 -39.72
N PRO A 197 25.43 27.70 -39.99
CA PRO A 197 26.46 26.74 -39.61
C PRO A 197 26.49 26.48 -38.10
N LEU A 198 26.65 25.21 -37.72
CA LEU A 198 26.85 24.74 -36.34
C LEU A 198 27.89 25.55 -35.55
N ALA A 199 28.88 26.13 -36.25
CA ALA A 199 29.95 26.95 -35.68
C ALA A 199 29.46 28.25 -34.97
N SER A 200 28.22 28.67 -35.19
CA SER A 200 27.66 29.89 -34.60
C SER A 200 26.98 29.69 -33.23
N PHE A 201 26.74 28.44 -32.80
CA PHE A 201 26.08 28.14 -31.53
C PHE A 201 27.09 27.78 -30.44
N ASP A 202 27.21 28.61 -29.40
CA ASP A 202 28.04 28.33 -28.23
C ASP A 202 27.38 27.29 -27.31
N LEU A 203 27.56 26.01 -27.66
CA LEU A 203 27.04 24.87 -26.89
C LEU A 203 27.58 24.86 -25.45
N LYS A 204 28.86 25.19 -25.25
CA LYS A 204 29.48 25.18 -23.92
C LYS A 204 28.92 26.30 -23.05
N GLY A 205 28.79 27.50 -23.61
CA GLY A 205 28.14 28.64 -22.97
C GLY A 205 26.70 28.35 -22.59
N GLU A 206 25.90 27.76 -23.49
CA GLU A 206 24.49 27.42 -23.20
C GLU A 206 24.38 26.40 -22.05
N ILE A 207 25.19 25.34 -22.07
CA ILE A 207 25.21 24.35 -20.97
C ILE A 207 25.62 25.02 -19.66
N GLN A 208 26.65 25.87 -19.68
CA GLN A 208 27.12 26.58 -18.50
C GLN A 208 26.06 27.53 -17.94
N ASP A 209 25.36 28.26 -18.81
CA ASP A 209 24.25 29.15 -18.44
C ASP A 209 23.12 28.39 -17.74
N ILE A 210 22.79 27.20 -18.23
CA ILE A 210 21.78 26.34 -17.62
C ILE A 210 22.25 25.88 -16.23
N LEU A 211 23.49 25.39 -16.10
CA LEU A 211 24.04 24.98 -14.81
C LEU A 211 24.09 26.14 -13.80
N ASP A 212 24.42 27.34 -14.26
CA ASP A 212 24.44 28.56 -13.45
C ASP A 212 23.03 28.93 -12.97
N ARG A 213 22.00 28.74 -13.80
CA ARG A 213 20.60 28.91 -13.40
C ARG A 213 20.19 27.92 -12.33
N CYS A 214 20.49 26.63 -12.53
CA CYS A 214 20.21 25.60 -11.54
C CYS A 214 20.90 25.92 -10.20
N ARG A 215 22.17 26.34 -10.23
CA ARG A 215 22.90 26.81 -9.03
C ARG A 215 22.24 28.03 -8.39
N ARG A 216 21.81 29.02 -9.18
CA ARG A 216 21.11 30.21 -8.66
C ARG A 216 19.80 29.86 -7.98
N ILE A 217 19.01 28.91 -8.51
CA ILE A 217 17.77 28.44 -7.89
C ILE A 217 18.07 27.73 -6.56
N GLU A 218 19.09 26.87 -6.52
CA GLU A 218 19.51 26.19 -5.31
C GLU A 218 19.99 27.20 -4.23
N LEU A 219 20.78 28.20 -4.61
CA LEU A 219 21.22 29.28 -3.72
C LEU A 219 20.04 30.17 -3.26
N ALA A 220 19.08 30.45 -4.15
CA ALA A 220 17.87 31.20 -3.79
C ALA A 220 17.03 30.45 -2.75
N SER A 221 16.99 29.12 -2.83
CA SER A 221 16.29 28.28 -1.84
C SER A 221 16.83 28.47 -0.42
N GLN A 222 18.15 28.70 -0.27
CA GLN A 222 18.78 28.98 1.01
C GLN A 222 18.32 30.33 1.58
N ARG A 223 18.16 31.35 0.73
CA ARG A 223 17.62 32.66 1.14
C ARG A 223 16.15 32.59 1.55
N MET A 224 15.41 31.61 1.01
CA MET A 224 14.01 31.35 1.33
C MET A 224 13.79 30.49 2.57
N GLU A 225 14.85 30.06 3.27
CA GLU A 225 14.74 29.23 4.46
C GLU A 225 13.79 29.83 5.51
N LYS A 226 13.83 31.15 5.73
CA LYS A 226 12.90 31.85 6.63
C LYS A 226 11.44 31.72 6.17
N HIS A 227 11.19 31.75 4.87
CA HIS A 227 9.86 31.56 4.28
C HIS A 227 9.38 30.12 4.49
N PHE A 228 10.20 29.12 4.17
CA PHE A 228 9.88 27.70 4.37
C PHE A 228 9.68 27.37 5.85
N ARG A 229 10.47 27.98 6.74
CA ARG A 229 10.30 27.85 8.20
C ARG A 229 8.98 28.44 8.67
N ARG A 230 8.60 29.63 8.20
CA ARG A 230 7.27 30.24 8.48
C ARG A 230 6.13 29.39 7.93
N GLN A 231 6.27 28.83 6.73
CA GLN A 231 5.28 27.95 6.12
C GLN A 231 5.13 26.64 6.91
N ALA A 232 6.24 26.00 7.29
CA ALA A 232 6.25 24.82 8.14
C ALA A 232 5.64 25.09 9.53
N GLN A 233 5.91 26.26 10.12
CA GLN A 233 5.31 26.69 11.39
C GLN A 233 3.81 26.98 11.27
N ARG A 234 3.35 27.60 10.18
CA ARG A 234 1.92 27.83 9.91
C ARG A 234 1.16 26.52 9.73
N GLN A 235 1.77 25.55 9.04
CA GLN A 235 1.18 24.22 8.88
C GLN A 235 1.18 23.44 10.21
N HIS A 236 2.16 23.66 11.09
CA HIS A 236 2.28 22.96 12.39
C HIS A 236 2.91 23.83 13.52
N PRO A 237 2.12 24.60 14.29
CA PRO A 237 2.63 25.64 15.20
C PRO A 237 3.44 25.22 16.44
N GLN A 238 3.62 23.92 16.74
CA GLN A 238 4.29 23.46 17.98
C GLN A 238 5.08 22.15 17.75
N ARG A 239 6.40 22.23 17.45
CA ARG A 239 7.29 21.05 17.28
C ARG A 239 8.75 21.30 17.69
N GLN A 240 9.43 20.20 18.04
CA GLN A 240 10.89 20.11 18.25
C GLN A 240 11.69 20.52 16.99
N GLU A 241 12.83 21.18 17.21
CA GLU A 241 13.68 21.79 16.16
C GLU A 241 14.12 20.80 15.06
N ALA A 242 14.44 19.54 15.40
CA ALA A 242 14.89 18.54 14.43
C ALA A 242 13.81 18.16 13.40
N ARG A 243 12.55 18.04 13.82
CA ARG A 243 11.42 17.71 12.93
C ARG A 243 10.98 18.91 12.10
N LEU A 244 11.14 20.12 12.64
CA LEU A 244 10.95 21.36 11.89
C LEU A 244 12.00 21.46 10.77
N LYS A 245 13.28 21.18 11.06
CA LYS A 245 14.35 21.15 10.05
C LYS A 245 14.05 20.15 8.92
N ALA A 246 13.61 18.93 9.22
CA ALA A 246 13.24 17.95 8.20
C ALA A 246 12.06 18.40 7.32
N GLN A 247 11.05 19.06 7.90
CA GLN A 247 9.92 19.61 7.12
C GLN A 247 10.32 20.83 6.28
N VAL A 248 11.16 21.71 6.82
CA VAL A 248 11.74 22.83 6.07
C VAL A 248 12.54 22.31 4.89
N GLU A 249 13.36 21.27 5.09
CA GLU A 249 14.12 20.66 3.99
C GLU A 249 13.22 19.98 2.96
N ALA A 250 12.14 19.32 3.37
CA ALA A 250 11.16 18.75 2.44
C ALA A 250 10.43 19.83 1.61
N LEU A 251 10.04 20.95 2.24
CA LEU A 251 9.44 22.09 1.55
C LEU A 251 10.43 22.77 0.60
N ARG A 252 11.69 22.94 1.03
CA ARG A 252 12.78 23.47 0.21
C ARG A 252 13.00 22.61 -1.02
N LYS A 253 13.18 21.29 -0.86
CA LYS A 253 13.36 20.34 -1.97
C LYS A 253 12.18 20.36 -2.95
N ARG A 254 10.95 20.43 -2.45
CA ARG A 254 9.75 20.55 -3.30
C ARG A 254 9.72 21.84 -4.09
N TRP A 255 10.03 22.97 -3.44
CA TRP A 255 10.08 24.28 -4.09
C TRP A 255 11.18 24.33 -5.15
N VAL A 256 12.39 23.87 -4.83
CA VAL A 256 13.51 23.76 -5.77
C VAL A 256 13.11 22.94 -6.99
N ARG A 257 12.54 21.74 -6.77
CA ARG A 257 12.06 20.87 -7.85
C ARG A 257 11.07 21.61 -8.74
N GLN A 258 10.06 22.27 -8.17
CA GLN A 258 9.06 23.01 -8.94
C GLN A 258 9.70 24.15 -9.77
N GLN A 259 10.61 24.93 -9.17
CA GLN A 259 11.29 26.00 -9.88
C GLN A 259 12.17 25.50 -11.02
N LEU A 260 12.88 24.38 -10.83
CA LEU A 260 13.70 23.77 -11.88
C LEU A 260 12.85 23.24 -13.04
N VAL A 261 11.65 22.70 -12.76
CA VAL A 261 10.69 22.29 -13.81
C VAL A 261 10.17 23.50 -14.58
N GLU A 262 9.73 24.54 -13.89
CA GLU A 262 9.23 25.78 -14.50
C GLU A 262 10.33 26.48 -15.33
N GLU A 263 11.55 26.57 -14.79
CA GLU A 263 12.69 27.16 -15.48
C GLU A 263 13.10 26.35 -16.70
N GLY A 264 13.13 25.02 -16.60
CA GLY A 264 13.45 24.15 -17.74
C GLY A 264 12.46 24.32 -18.89
N MET A 265 11.16 24.30 -18.60
CA MET A 265 10.12 24.52 -19.60
C MET A 265 10.20 25.91 -20.22
N ARG A 266 10.48 26.94 -19.41
CA ARG A 266 10.64 28.33 -19.88
C ARG A 266 11.87 28.47 -20.76
N TRP A 267 12.99 27.86 -20.36
CA TRP A 267 14.26 27.92 -21.07
C TRP A 267 14.15 27.21 -22.42
N ALA A 268 13.66 25.97 -22.43
CA ALA A 268 13.40 25.21 -23.65
C ALA A 268 12.54 26.01 -24.64
N LYS A 269 11.43 26.59 -24.18
CA LYS A 269 10.55 27.43 -25.03
C LYS A 269 11.25 28.67 -25.56
N SER A 270 12.08 29.32 -24.76
CA SER A 270 12.87 30.47 -25.22
C SER A 270 13.91 30.12 -26.29
N ARG A 271 14.23 28.83 -26.42
CA ARG A 271 15.10 28.28 -27.46
C ARG A 271 14.33 27.60 -28.59
N GLY A 272 13.00 27.63 -28.54
CA GLY A 272 12.10 27.03 -29.53
C GLY A 272 11.80 25.55 -29.36
N TRP A 273 11.99 24.98 -28.18
CA TRP A 273 11.54 23.63 -27.87
C TRP A 273 10.27 23.65 -27.04
N ASN A 274 9.44 22.62 -27.22
CA ASN A 274 8.17 22.51 -26.51
C ASN A 274 8.35 22.27 -25.00
N ASP A 275 9.40 21.53 -24.63
CA ASP A 275 9.69 21.09 -23.27
C ASP A 275 11.17 20.79 -23.02
N THR A 276 11.50 20.57 -21.75
CA THR A 276 12.84 20.29 -21.26
C THR A 276 13.41 18.98 -21.84
N TYR A 277 12.57 17.96 -22.06
CA TYR A 277 13.02 16.64 -22.51
C TYR A 277 13.62 16.70 -23.92
N THR A 278 12.86 17.20 -24.88
CA THR A 278 13.29 17.31 -26.28
C THR A 278 14.48 18.27 -26.44
N PHE A 279 14.49 19.35 -25.66
CA PHE A 279 15.60 20.30 -25.64
C PHE A 279 16.91 19.68 -25.14
N THR A 280 16.87 19.00 -23.99
CA THR A 280 18.08 18.39 -23.40
C THR A 280 18.59 17.20 -24.22
N LYS A 281 17.71 16.46 -24.89
CA LYS A 281 18.09 15.45 -25.90
C LYS A 281 18.81 16.07 -27.09
N ALA A 282 18.27 17.17 -27.64
CA ALA A 282 18.94 17.90 -28.71
C ALA A 282 20.33 18.38 -28.29
N LEU A 283 20.48 18.98 -27.10
CA LEU A 283 21.80 19.37 -26.58
C LEU A 283 22.76 18.18 -26.42
N GLY A 284 22.25 17.03 -25.97
CA GLY A 284 23.03 15.79 -25.87
C GLY A 284 23.57 15.32 -27.21
N GLU A 285 22.76 15.34 -28.25
CA GLU A 285 23.19 15.01 -29.62
C GLU A 285 24.32 15.93 -30.10
N HIS A 286 24.20 17.24 -29.85
CA HIS A 286 25.23 18.21 -30.23
C HIS A 286 26.52 17.97 -29.43
N LEU A 287 26.41 17.66 -28.14
CA LEU A 287 27.58 17.39 -27.31
C LEU A 287 28.28 16.10 -27.74
N ILE A 288 27.53 15.05 -28.09
CA ILE A 288 28.07 13.82 -28.67
C ILE A 288 28.79 14.14 -29.98
N ALA A 289 28.14 14.85 -30.91
CA ALA A 289 28.73 15.19 -32.19
C ALA A 289 30.01 16.04 -32.05
N ALA A 290 30.05 16.94 -31.08
CA ALA A 290 31.20 17.79 -30.80
C ALA A 290 32.36 17.08 -30.09
N THR A 291 32.11 15.94 -29.44
CA THR A 291 33.10 15.27 -28.56
C THR A 291 33.50 13.87 -29.04
N ARG A 292 32.83 13.32 -30.06
CA ARG A 292 33.08 11.97 -30.55
C ARG A 292 34.47 11.76 -31.14
N GLY A 293 35.10 12.78 -31.72
CA GLY A 293 36.33 12.59 -32.51
C GLY A 293 36.06 11.68 -33.72
N ASP A 294 36.90 10.67 -33.93
CA ASP A 294 36.77 9.71 -35.03
C ASP A 294 35.84 8.52 -34.71
N LEU A 295 35.31 8.45 -33.48
CA LEU A 295 34.42 7.39 -33.03
C LEU A 295 33.20 7.23 -33.98
N PRO A 296 32.90 6.01 -34.45
CA PRO A 296 31.64 5.69 -35.11
C PRO A 296 30.46 5.90 -34.15
N VAL A 297 29.57 6.83 -34.51
CA VAL A 297 28.40 7.19 -33.70
C VAL A 297 27.11 7.06 -34.49
N VAL A 298 26.12 6.43 -33.89
CA VAL A 298 24.73 6.41 -34.36
C VAL A 298 23.86 7.21 -33.41
N ILE A 299 23.09 8.16 -33.93
CA ILE A 299 21.98 8.79 -33.22
C ILE A 299 20.69 8.23 -33.80
N LEU A 300 20.02 7.39 -33.03
CA LEU A 300 18.73 6.81 -33.41
C LEU A 300 17.60 7.60 -32.77
N ARG A 301 16.67 8.09 -33.58
CA ARG A 301 15.57 8.97 -33.17
C ARG A 301 14.22 8.30 -33.41
N PRO A 302 13.75 7.47 -32.47
CA PRO A 302 12.40 6.93 -32.56
C PRO A 302 11.35 8.04 -32.37
N SER A 303 10.23 7.87 -33.05
CA SER A 303 8.98 8.59 -32.76
C SER A 303 8.31 8.05 -31.48
N ILE A 304 6.98 8.20 -31.30
CA ILE A 304 6.31 7.74 -30.08
C ILE A 304 6.31 6.21 -30.07
N ILE A 305 7.09 5.62 -29.18
CA ILE A 305 7.23 4.17 -29.09
C ILE A 305 6.02 3.58 -28.36
N GLU A 306 5.31 2.67 -29.04
CA GLU A 306 4.15 1.95 -28.51
C GLU A 306 4.44 0.44 -28.43
N SER A 307 3.41 -0.35 -28.10
CA SER A 307 3.51 -1.81 -27.96
C SER A 307 4.16 -2.51 -29.15
N SER A 308 4.71 -3.70 -28.95
CA SER A 308 5.25 -4.50 -30.05
C SER A 308 4.19 -4.88 -31.09
N LEU A 309 4.60 -4.95 -32.36
CA LEU A 309 3.76 -5.53 -33.41
C LEU A 309 3.86 -7.06 -33.40
N LEU A 310 5.09 -7.59 -33.30
CA LEU A 310 5.38 -9.01 -33.42
C LEU A 310 6.19 -9.54 -32.22
N GLU A 311 7.23 -8.85 -31.79
CA GLU A 311 8.20 -9.41 -30.81
C GLU A 311 8.33 -8.56 -29.53
N PRO A 312 8.45 -9.17 -28.34
CA PRO A 312 8.56 -10.61 -28.04
C PRO A 312 7.29 -11.42 -28.33
N TYR A 313 6.13 -10.76 -28.35
CA TYR A 313 4.86 -11.22 -28.89
C TYR A 313 3.98 -9.99 -29.19
N PRO A 314 2.92 -10.10 -30.00
CA PRO A 314 2.07 -8.95 -30.34
C PRO A 314 1.43 -8.29 -29.11
N GLY A 315 1.55 -6.97 -29.00
CA GLY A 315 0.92 -6.18 -27.95
C GLY A 315 1.67 -6.16 -26.62
N TRP A 316 2.94 -6.59 -26.57
CA TRP A 316 3.79 -6.45 -25.39
C TRP A 316 4.05 -4.98 -25.07
N LEU A 317 3.90 -4.60 -23.80
CA LEU A 317 4.27 -3.28 -23.28
C LEU A 317 4.55 -3.33 -21.77
N ASP A 318 5.32 -2.36 -21.27
CA ASP A 318 5.72 -2.26 -19.86
C ASP A 318 5.50 -0.84 -19.31
N GLY A 319 4.28 -0.59 -18.80
CA GLY A 319 3.78 0.70 -18.28
C GLY A 319 3.08 1.59 -19.31
N PHE A 320 2.27 2.57 -18.88
CA PHE A 320 1.57 3.51 -19.79
C PHE A 320 2.52 4.32 -20.69
N ARG A 321 2.16 4.44 -21.96
CA ARG A 321 2.78 5.32 -22.97
C ARG A 321 2.02 6.63 -23.11
N MET A 322 2.36 7.44 -24.11
CA MET A 322 1.78 8.76 -24.31
C MET A 322 0.29 8.68 -24.72
N ALA A 323 -0.07 7.76 -25.63
CA ALA A 323 -1.43 7.67 -26.15
C ALA A 323 -2.39 6.91 -25.21
N ASP A 324 -1.89 5.91 -24.48
CA ASP A 324 -2.69 5.01 -23.65
C ASP A 324 -3.64 5.71 -22.66
N PRO A 325 -3.21 6.73 -21.88
CA PRO A 325 -4.10 7.40 -20.92
C PRO A 325 -5.28 8.06 -21.61
N ILE A 326 -5.10 8.57 -22.84
CA ILE A 326 -6.15 9.23 -23.61
C ILE A 326 -7.11 8.19 -24.19
N ILE A 327 -6.59 7.10 -24.77
CA ILE A 327 -7.38 6.00 -25.34
C ILE A 327 -8.21 5.29 -24.26
N ILE A 328 -7.66 5.07 -23.06
CA ILE A 328 -8.38 4.45 -21.94
C ILE A 328 -9.42 5.40 -21.36
N ALA A 329 -9.08 6.69 -21.19
CA ALA A 329 -10.05 7.68 -20.72
C ALA A 329 -11.24 7.81 -21.69
N PHE A 330 -10.99 7.65 -22.98
CA PHE A 330 -12.01 7.54 -24.01
C PHE A 330 -12.86 6.27 -23.85
N GLY A 331 -12.24 5.09 -23.78
CA GLY A 331 -12.92 3.80 -23.59
C GLY A 331 -13.79 3.74 -22.32
N LYS A 332 -13.36 4.39 -21.23
CA LYS A 332 -14.12 4.52 -19.98
C LYS A 332 -15.23 5.60 -20.04
N GLY A 333 -15.46 6.23 -21.19
CA GLY A 333 -16.48 7.28 -21.38
C GLY A 333 -16.20 8.59 -20.61
N ARG A 334 -14.99 8.76 -20.06
CA ARG A 334 -14.60 9.91 -19.22
C ARG A 334 -14.10 11.09 -20.05
N LEU A 335 -13.60 10.81 -21.26
CA LEU A 335 -13.10 11.81 -22.18
C LEU A 335 -13.93 11.77 -23.47
N LYS A 336 -14.58 12.88 -23.80
CA LYS A 336 -15.40 13.03 -25.03
C LYS A 336 -14.76 13.95 -26.07
N ASN A 337 -13.75 14.69 -25.64
CA ASN A 337 -13.04 15.67 -26.44
C ASN A 337 -11.65 15.95 -25.88
N PHE A 338 -10.72 16.32 -26.76
CA PHE A 338 -9.37 16.74 -26.42
C PHE A 338 -8.87 17.69 -27.52
N PRO A 339 -8.01 18.70 -27.23
CA PRO A 339 -7.62 19.73 -28.18
C PRO A 339 -6.59 19.23 -29.20
N LEU A 340 -7.03 18.35 -30.09
CA LEU A 340 -6.25 17.67 -31.11
C LEU A 340 -6.53 18.26 -32.49
N ASN A 341 -5.53 18.30 -33.37
CA ASN A 341 -5.76 18.53 -34.78
C ASN A 341 -6.12 17.19 -35.46
N PRO A 342 -7.35 16.98 -35.97
CA PRO A 342 -7.78 15.70 -36.52
C PRO A 342 -6.95 15.25 -37.73
N GLU A 343 -6.43 16.20 -38.52
CA GLU A 343 -5.68 15.90 -39.75
C GLU A 343 -4.15 15.85 -39.52
N ALA A 344 -3.68 16.12 -38.29
CA ALA A 344 -2.26 15.97 -37.99
C ALA A 344 -1.88 14.49 -37.87
N THR A 345 -0.71 14.15 -38.41
CA THR A 345 -0.10 12.83 -38.26
C THR A 345 0.35 12.62 -36.82
N LEU A 346 -0.05 11.49 -36.23
CA LEU A 346 0.41 10.99 -34.95
C LEU A 346 1.45 9.90 -35.23
N ASP A 347 2.73 10.25 -35.14
CA ASP A 347 3.85 9.36 -35.41
C ASP A 347 4.04 8.35 -34.26
N LEU A 348 3.43 7.17 -34.42
CA LEU A 348 3.61 6.00 -33.55
C LEU A 348 4.56 4.99 -34.21
N ILE A 349 5.37 4.30 -33.41
CA ILE A 349 6.26 3.22 -33.86
C ILE A 349 6.24 2.04 -32.87
N PRO A 350 6.07 0.78 -33.33
CA PRO A 350 6.19 -0.39 -32.47
C PRO A 350 7.61 -0.56 -31.89
N VAL A 351 7.72 -1.01 -30.63
CA VAL A 351 9.01 -1.14 -29.95
C VAL A 351 9.98 -2.13 -30.61
N ASP A 352 9.48 -3.21 -31.20
CA ASP A 352 10.28 -4.20 -31.92
C ASP A 352 10.95 -3.63 -33.18
N PHE A 353 10.32 -2.66 -33.84
CA PHE A 353 10.90 -1.97 -34.99
C PHE A 353 12.08 -1.10 -34.56
N VAL A 354 11.93 -0.40 -33.44
CA VAL A 354 13.01 0.41 -32.86
C VAL A 354 14.19 -0.48 -32.46
N VAL A 355 13.92 -1.62 -31.83
CA VAL A 355 14.96 -2.61 -31.47
C VAL A 355 15.69 -3.13 -32.71
N ASN A 356 14.97 -3.49 -33.78
CA ASN A 356 15.59 -4.00 -35.00
C ASN A 356 16.40 -2.90 -35.72
N ALA A 357 15.89 -1.67 -35.77
CA ALA A 357 16.60 -0.53 -36.32
C ALA A 357 17.89 -0.20 -35.53
N ILE A 358 17.88 -0.34 -34.20
CA ILE A 358 19.10 -0.20 -33.36
C ILE A 358 20.19 -1.17 -33.82
N LEU A 359 19.85 -2.44 -33.96
CA LEU A 359 20.81 -3.49 -34.32
C LEU A 359 21.33 -3.30 -35.76
N ALA A 360 20.45 -2.97 -36.70
CA ALA A 360 20.82 -2.66 -38.08
C ALA A 360 21.74 -1.44 -38.17
N ALA A 361 21.42 -0.35 -37.47
CA ALA A 361 22.18 0.89 -37.54
C ALA A 361 23.60 0.73 -36.96
N ILE A 362 23.76 -0.06 -35.89
CA ILE A 362 25.09 -0.42 -35.35
C ILE A 362 25.90 -1.21 -36.38
N ALA A 363 25.28 -2.21 -37.02
CA ALA A 363 25.95 -3.03 -38.01
C ALA A 363 26.35 -2.25 -39.28
N ARG A 364 25.58 -1.22 -39.64
CA ARG A 364 25.97 -0.29 -40.70
C ARG A 364 27.12 0.62 -40.29
N ALA A 365 27.03 1.22 -39.10
CA ALA A 365 28.03 2.17 -38.60
C ALA A 365 29.40 1.52 -38.36
N SER A 366 29.45 0.23 -38.03
CA SER A 366 30.72 -0.51 -37.90
C SER A 366 31.49 -0.62 -39.23
N GLN A 367 30.82 -0.46 -40.37
CA GLN A 367 31.44 -0.49 -41.70
C GLN A 367 31.74 0.90 -42.23
N THR A 368 30.82 1.85 -42.06
CA THR A 368 30.93 3.18 -42.65
C THR A 368 31.70 4.17 -41.78
N GLY A 369 31.77 3.94 -40.46
CA GLY A 369 32.27 4.90 -39.50
C GLY A 369 31.44 6.19 -39.46
N GLY A 370 32.02 7.25 -38.89
CA GLY A 370 31.43 8.60 -38.91
C GLY A 370 30.24 8.79 -37.97
N LEU A 371 29.39 9.78 -38.27
CA LEU A 371 28.15 10.06 -37.54
C LEU A 371 26.96 9.78 -38.46
N SER A 372 26.07 8.89 -38.05
CA SER A 372 24.81 8.61 -38.76
C SER A 372 23.61 8.96 -37.88
N ILE A 373 22.56 9.49 -38.49
CA ILE A 373 21.31 9.88 -37.81
C ILE A 373 20.15 9.19 -38.52
N TYR A 374 19.31 8.50 -37.76
CA TYR A 374 18.17 7.75 -38.30
C TYR A 374 16.88 8.13 -37.58
N HIS A 375 15.82 8.50 -38.30
CA HIS A 375 14.47 8.58 -37.75
C HIS A 375 13.77 7.23 -37.87
N VAL A 376 13.28 6.71 -36.75
CA VAL A 376 12.43 5.51 -36.74
C VAL A 376 10.98 5.95 -36.51
N ALA A 377 10.29 6.22 -37.61
CA ALA A 377 8.98 6.85 -37.64
C ALA A 377 8.11 6.28 -38.78
N THR A 378 6.81 6.49 -38.69
CA THR A 378 5.85 5.93 -39.67
C THR A 378 5.26 6.99 -40.59
N GLY A 379 5.22 8.26 -40.16
CA GLY A 379 4.45 9.34 -40.77
C GLY A 379 4.80 9.68 -42.22
N ALA A 380 6.04 9.45 -42.66
CA ALA A 380 6.43 9.69 -44.05
C ALA A 380 5.95 8.60 -45.03
N GLN A 381 5.76 7.37 -44.56
CA GLN A 381 5.49 6.21 -45.42
C GLN A 381 4.11 5.59 -45.19
N ASN A 382 3.71 5.50 -43.92
CA ASN A 382 2.47 4.89 -43.47
C ASN A 382 1.79 5.77 -42.40
N PRO A 383 1.25 6.95 -42.77
CA PRO A 383 0.75 7.93 -41.83
C PRO A 383 -0.51 7.48 -41.08
N LEU A 384 -0.52 7.67 -39.76
CA LEU A 384 -1.70 7.54 -38.91
C LEU A 384 -2.14 8.93 -38.45
N THR A 385 -3.36 9.36 -38.76
CA THR A 385 -3.87 10.66 -38.28
C THR A 385 -4.52 10.53 -36.90
N ASN A 386 -4.58 11.64 -36.16
CA ASN A 386 -5.34 11.70 -34.91
C ASN A 386 -6.81 11.29 -35.11
N ARG A 387 -7.45 11.66 -36.23
CA ARG A 387 -8.81 11.21 -36.54
C ARG A 387 -8.89 9.68 -36.63
N THR A 388 -8.02 9.07 -37.42
CA THR A 388 -8.02 7.63 -37.69
C THR A 388 -7.85 6.81 -36.41
N ILE A 389 -6.92 7.17 -35.52
CA ILE A 389 -6.72 6.44 -34.26
C ILE A 389 -7.96 6.48 -33.36
N PHE A 390 -8.63 7.64 -33.25
CA PHE A 390 -9.85 7.76 -32.44
C PHE A 390 -11.06 7.13 -33.11
N ASP A 391 -11.13 7.09 -34.44
CA ASP A 391 -12.17 6.35 -35.17
C ASP A 391 -12.02 4.84 -34.97
N TYR A 392 -10.81 4.29 -35.08
CA TYR A 392 -10.55 2.87 -34.79
C TYR A 392 -10.78 2.52 -33.32
N SER A 393 -10.40 3.42 -32.40
CA SER A 393 -10.71 3.26 -30.97
C SER A 393 -12.21 3.30 -30.71
N TYR A 394 -12.95 4.18 -31.39
CA TYR A 394 -14.41 4.27 -31.28
C TYR A 394 -15.09 3.01 -31.81
N GLU A 395 -14.68 2.53 -32.98
CA GLU A 395 -15.18 1.26 -33.53
C GLU A 395 -14.93 0.10 -32.57
N TYR A 396 -13.71 -0.02 -32.04
CA TYR A 396 -13.34 -1.07 -31.09
C TYR A 396 -14.19 -1.01 -29.82
N PHE A 397 -14.26 0.14 -29.13
CA PHE A 397 -15.04 0.26 -27.90
C PHE A 397 -16.55 0.26 -28.12
N SER A 398 -17.02 0.45 -29.35
CA SER A 398 -18.44 0.26 -29.69
C SER A 398 -18.80 -1.23 -29.79
N GLN A 399 -17.88 -2.06 -30.29
CA GLN A 399 -18.05 -3.50 -30.44
C GLN A 399 -17.67 -4.27 -29.15
N HIS A 400 -16.64 -3.78 -28.46
CA HIS A 400 -16.08 -4.33 -27.23
C HIS A 400 -16.12 -3.27 -26.12
N PRO A 401 -17.32 -2.87 -25.66
CA PRO A 401 -17.45 -1.82 -24.65
C PRO A 401 -16.76 -2.24 -23.36
N MET A 402 -16.02 -1.29 -22.76
CA MET A 402 -15.54 -1.45 -21.40
C MET A 402 -16.73 -1.52 -20.45
N LEU A 403 -16.60 -2.28 -19.36
CA LEU A 403 -17.68 -2.41 -18.39
C LEU A 403 -17.57 -1.33 -17.31
N ASP A 404 -18.71 -0.79 -16.89
CA ASP A 404 -18.81 0.04 -15.71
C ASP A 404 -18.77 -0.83 -14.45
N LYS A 405 -18.83 -0.16 -13.30
CA LYS A 405 -18.69 -0.77 -11.97
C LYS A 405 -19.83 -1.73 -11.62
N GLN A 406 -20.92 -1.67 -12.38
CA GLN A 406 -22.10 -2.51 -12.25
C GLN A 406 -22.12 -3.62 -13.31
N GLY A 407 -21.04 -3.76 -14.11
CA GLY A 407 -20.94 -4.72 -15.19
C GLY A 407 -21.68 -4.30 -16.46
N ASN A 408 -22.17 -3.05 -16.55
CA ASN A 408 -22.88 -2.59 -17.74
C ASN A 408 -21.89 -2.06 -18.79
N PRO A 409 -22.17 -2.28 -20.09
CA PRO A 409 -21.33 -1.75 -21.15
C PRO A 409 -21.35 -0.22 -21.19
N ILE A 410 -20.18 0.41 -21.08
CA ILE A 410 -19.98 1.85 -21.22
C ILE A 410 -20.12 2.22 -22.69
N ARG A 411 -21.15 3.02 -23.00
CA ARG A 411 -21.31 3.57 -24.36
C ARG A 411 -20.38 4.76 -24.55
N VAL A 412 -19.40 4.60 -25.44
CA VAL A 412 -18.56 5.70 -25.90
C VAL A 412 -19.31 6.54 -26.94
N ALA A 413 -19.10 7.85 -26.90
CA ALA A 413 -19.60 8.76 -27.93
C ALA A 413 -18.52 8.93 -29.00
N ARG A 414 -18.90 9.31 -30.23
CA ARG A 414 -17.91 9.73 -31.23
C ARG A 414 -17.08 10.89 -30.71
N TRP A 415 -15.78 10.83 -30.96
CA TRP A 415 -14.84 11.84 -30.51
C TRP A 415 -15.12 13.19 -31.15
N SER A 416 -14.94 14.26 -30.38
CA SER A 416 -15.00 15.63 -30.92
C SER A 416 -13.67 16.34 -30.73
N PHE A 417 -13.27 17.11 -31.76
CA PHE A 417 -11.97 17.78 -31.87
C PHE A 417 -12.13 19.30 -31.65
N PRO A 418 -12.31 19.78 -30.40
CA PRO A 418 -12.42 21.20 -30.13
C PRO A 418 -11.08 21.90 -30.37
N GLY A 419 -11.11 23.10 -30.97
CA GLY A 419 -9.92 23.94 -31.06
C GLY A 419 -9.36 24.29 -29.65
N PRO A 420 -8.02 24.44 -29.50
CA PRO A 420 -7.39 24.66 -28.19
C PRO A 420 -8.02 25.79 -27.38
N ARG A 421 -8.31 26.93 -27.99
CA ARG A 421 -8.96 28.08 -27.33
C ARG A 421 -10.31 27.72 -26.71
N ARG A 422 -11.16 27.01 -27.46
CA ARG A 422 -12.49 26.59 -27.00
C ARG A 422 -12.39 25.53 -25.89
N PHE A 423 -11.46 24.59 -26.04
CA PHE A 423 -11.21 23.55 -25.02
C PHE A 423 -10.75 24.16 -23.70
N TYR A 424 -9.68 24.98 -23.73
CA TYR A 424 -9.17 25.65 -22.54
C TYR A 424 -10.21 26.58 -21.95
N TRP A 425 -10.93 27.39 -22.73
CA TRP A 425 -11.96 28.27 -22.17
C TRP A 425 -13.06 27.50 -21.43
N THR A 426 -13.57 26.42 -22.02
CA THR A 426 -14.62 25.58 -21.43
C THR A 426 -14.14 24.87 -20.16
N HIS A 427 -12.91 24.33 -20.17
CA HIS A 427 -12.39 23.52 -19.07
C HIS A 427 -11.73 24.37 -17.98
N TYR A 428 -11.11 25.50 -18.30
CA TYR A 428 -10.49 26.41 -17.34
C TYR A 428 -11.54 27.16 -16.52
N GLY A 429 -12.65 27.60 -17.16
CA GLY A 429 -13.79 28.16 -16.45
C GLY A 429 -14.42 27.16 -15.47
N LYS A 430 -14.61 25.91 -15.92
CA LYS A 430 -15.12 24.82 -15.08
C LYS A 430 -14.16 24.46 -13.94
N THR A 431 -12.86 24.38 -14.21
CA THR A 431 -11.83 24.06 -13.21
C THR A 431 -11.72 25.18 -12.17
N ARG A 432 -11.72 26.45 -12.60
CA ARG A 432 -11.69 27.61 -11.69
C ARG A 432 -12.96 27.69 -10.84
N LEU A 433 -14.11 27.37 -11.40
CA LEU A 433 -15.37 27.25 -10.65
C LEU A 433 -15.29 26.11 -9.62
N LEU A 434 -14.81 24.92 -10.02
CA LEU A 434 -14.64 23.78 -9.10
C LEU A 434 -13.63 24.07 -7.98
N LEU A 435 -12.51 24.73 -8.28
CA LEU A 435 -11.51 25.16 -7.30
C LEU A 435 -12.03 26.26 -6.36
N LEU A 436 -12.82 27.20 -6.89
CA LEU A 436 -13.50 28.21 -6.08
C LEU A 436 -14.51 27.54 -5.14
N LEU A 437 -15.34 26.63 -5.65
CA LEU A 437 -16.30 25.86 -4.87
C LEU A 437 -15.60 24.98 -3.83
N SER A 438 -14.47 24.36 -4.16
CA SER A 438 -13.64 23.59 -3.23
C SER A 438 -13.10 24.49 -2.11
N THR A 439 -12.48 25.62 -2.45
CA THR A 439 -11.94 26.59 -1.47
C THR A 439 -13.04 27.17 -0.57
N ILE A 440 -14.19 27.55 -1.12
CA ILE A 440 -15.36 28.03 -0.37
C ILE A 440 -15.90 26.94 0.55
N SER A 441 -15.97 25.70 0.08
CA SER A 441 -16.42 24.56 0.90
C SER A 441 -15.45 24.23 2.04
N GLU A 442 -14.17 24.58 1.90
CA GLU A 442 -13.16 24.42 2.94
C GLU A 442 -13.23 25.50 4.03
N HIS A 443 -13.63 26.72 3.66
CA HIS A 443 -13.52 27.90 4.53
C HIS A 443 -14.87 28.53 4.95
N GLY A 444 -15.98 28.19 4.30
CA GLY A 444 -17.20 29.03 4.34
C GLY A 444 -18.52 28.39 4.79
N LEU A 445 -18.63 27.07 4.97
CA LEU A 445 -19.95 26.44 5.26
C LEU A 445 -19.91 25.42 6.43
N PRO A 446 -20.64 25.67 7.54
CA PRO A 446 -20.59 24.85 8.76
C PRO A 446 -21.66 23.74 8.73
N PHE A 447 -21.66 22.88 7.70
CA PHE A 447 -22.71 21.85 7.55
C PHE A 447 -22.15 20.44 7.34
N ARG A 448 -22.55 19.50 8.22
CA ARG A 448 -22.11 18.08 8.27
C ARG A 448 -22.49 17.25 7.03
N TRP A 449 -23.47 17.67 6.23
CA TRP A 449 -23.90 16.99 5.00
C TRP A 449 -23.09 17.37 3.75
N ALA A 450 -22.19 18.37 3.86
CA ALA A 450 -21.34 18.80 2.76
C ALA A 450 -20.09 17.91 2.57
N ALA A 451 -19.80 16.94 3.44
CA ALA A 451 -18.58 16.12 3.35
C ALA A 451 -18.48 15.26 2.05
N PRO A 452 -19.54 14.58 1.58
CA PRO A 452 -19.51 13.89 0.28
C PRO A 452 -19.38 14.87 -0.90
N TRP A 453 -19.93 16.08 -0.74
CA TRP A 453 -19.82 17.15 -1.74
C TRP A 453 -18.41 17.75 -1.79
N ARG A 454 -17.77 17.98 -0.64
CA ARG A 454 -16.37 18.44 -0.54
C ARG A 454 -15.43 17.42 -1.18
N TYR A 455 -15.64 16.14 -0.88
CA TYR A 455 -14.88 15.06 -1.48
C TYR A 455 -15.09 14.99 -3.00
N ARG A 456 -16.35 15.01 -3.46
CA ARG A 456 -16.68 15.03 -4.90
C ARG A 456 -16.12 16.27 -5.60
N LEU A 457 -16.16 17.44 -4.98
CA LEU A 457 -15.60 18.67 -5.57
C LEU A 457 -14.08 18.59 -5.67
N ALA A 458 -13.40 18.07 -4.66
CA ALA A 458 -11.95 17.86 -4.68
C ALA A 458 -11.53 16.85 -5.77
N THR A 459 -12.26 15.75 -5.92
CA THR A 459 -12.08 14.75 -6.98
C THR A 459 -12.32 15.34 -8.36
N LEU A 460 -13.43 16.06 -8.55
CA LEU A 460 -13.73 16.72 -9.82
C LEU A 460 -12.71 17.81 -10.16
N SER A 461 -12.19 18.55 -9.17
CA SER A 461 -11.14 19.54 -9.40
C SER A 461 -9.82 18.88 -9.77
N ALA A 462 -9.42 17.81 -9.08
CA ALA A 462 -8.18 17.08 -9.38
C ALA A 462 -8.23 16.43 -10.79
N ALA A 463 -9.36 15.84 -11.15
CA ALA A 463 -9.57 15.28 -12.49
C ALA A 463 -9.55 16.37 -13.58
N ALA A 464 -10.12 17.55 -13.31
CA ALA A 464 -10.12 18.68 -14.24
C ALA A 464 -8.72 19.30 -14.39
N GLU A 465 -7.97 19.44 -13.29
CA GLU A 465 -6.57 19.88 -13.30
C GLU A 465 -5.68 18.91 -14.08
N ARG A 466 -5.86 17.59 -13.90
CA ARG A 466 -5.11 16.56 -14.62
C ARG A 466 -5.41 16.58 -16.12
N LEU A 467 -6.67 16.76 -16.51
CA LEU A 467 -7.06 16.90 -17.91
C LEU A 467 -6.40 18.13 -18.56
N LEU A 468 -6.38 19.27 -17.86
CA LEU A 468 -5.69 20.48 -18.32
C LEU A 468 -4.17 20.29 -18.37
N TYR A 469 -3.60 19.53 -17.43
CA TYR A 469 -2.19 19.17 -17.44
C TYR A 469 -1.82 18.30 -18.65
N TYR A 470 -2.56 17.24 -18.95
CA TYR A 470 -2.32 16.43 -20.16
C TYR A 470 -2.48 17.24 -21.44
N ALA A 471 -3.52 18.09 -21.52
CA ALA A 471 -3.69 18.98 -22.68
C ALA A 471 -2.51 19.95 -22.85
N LYS A 472 -1.89 20.38 -21.74
CA LYS A 472 -0.71 21.26 -21.75
C LYS A 472 0.57 20.53 -22.15
N ILE A 473 0.78 19.31 -21.66
CA ILE A 473 2.01 18.52 -21.88
C ILE A 473 1.99 17.85 -23.26
N TYR A 474 0.88 17.21 -23.64
CA TYR A 474 0.78 16.52 -24.93
C TYR A 474 0.38 17.43 -26.09
N GLY A 475 -0.22 18.59 -25.79
CA GLY A 475 -0.70 19.56 -26.78
C GLY A 475 0.25 19.81 -27.96
N PRO A 476 1.54 20.10 -27.75
CA PRO A 476 2.47 20.34 -28.85
C PRO A 476 2.63 19.14 -29.79
N TYR A 477 2.73 17.93 -29.25
CA TYR A 477 2.96 16.69 -30.00
C TYR A 477 1.78 16.23 -30.85
N ILE A 478 0.58 16.63 -30.46
CA ILE A 478 -0.67 16.22 -31.10
C ILE A 478 -1.29 17.32 -31.98
N THR A 479 -0.66 18.50 -32.01
CA THR A 479 -1.08 19.64 -32.84
C THR A 479 -0.04 20.00 -33.90
N GLN A 480 1.24 19.70 -33.66
CA GLN A 480 2.32 19.94 -34.60
C GLN A 480 2.28 18.90 -35.71
N ASN A 481 2.23 19.35 -36.97
CA ASN A 481 2.22 18.47 -38.12
C ASN A 481 3.66 18.22 -38.58
N CYS A 482 4.33 17.26 -37.96
CA CYS A 482 5.67 16.81 -38.35
C CYS A 482 5.53 15.60 -39.28
N CYS A 483 6.42 15.52 -40.27
CA CYS A 483 6.62 14.34 -41.10
C CYS A 483 8.12 14.03 -41.10
N PHE A 484 8.52 13.04 -40.32
CA PHE A 484 9.93 12.69 -40.19
C PHE A 484 10.41 11.95 -41.43
N ASP A 485 11.42 12.50 -42.11
CA ASP A 485 12.09 11.83 -43.22
C ASP A 485 12.74 10.56 -42.70
N THR A 486 12.48 9.44 -43.38
CA THR A 486 12.96 8.10 -43.02
C THR A 486 13.80 7.47 -44.14
N THR A 487 14.26 8.27 -45.11
CA THR A 487 15.00 7.79 -46.28
C THR A 487 16.24 6.97 -45.87
N GLN A 488 17.08 7.42 -44.94
CA GLN A 488 18.25 6.63 -44.53
C GLN A 488 17.84 5.36 -43.77
N THR A 489 16.71 5.37 -43.06
CA THR A 489 16.19 4.18 -42.37
C THR A 489 15.64 3.16 -43.36
N GLN A 490 15.04 3.58 -44.48
CA GLN A 490 14.66 2.70 -45.58
C GLN A 490 15.90 2.08 -46.25
N GLU A 491 16.88 2.91 -46.60
CA GLU A 491 18.15 2.45 -47.18
C GLU A 491 18.87 1.46 -46.27
N LEU A 492 18.78 1.66 -44.95
CA LEU A 492 19.32 0.76 -43.94
C LEU A 492 18.66 -0.63 -44.01
N LEU A 493 17.33 -0.70 -44.11
CA LEU A 493 16.58 -1.95 -44.26
C LEU A 493 16.88 -2.65 -45.60
N GLU A 494 16.94 -1.88 -46.68
CA GLU A 494 17.20 -2.40 -48.04
C GLU A 494 18.62 -2.95 -48.19
N SER A 495 19.56 -2.42 -47.42
CA SER A 495 20.95 -2.85 -47.41
C SER A 495 21.22 -4.09 -46.53
N LEU A 496 20.20 -4.64 -45.85
CA LEU A 496 20.34 -5.89 -45.10
C LEU A 496 20.35 -7.10 -46.02
N GLY A 497 21.17 -8.10 -45.68
CA GLY A 497 21.09 -9.42 -46.31
C GLY A 497 19.69 -10.05 -46.13
N PRO A 498 19.24 -10.96 -47.04
CA PRO A 498 17.88 -11.49 -47.03
C PRO A 498 17.45 -12.13 -45.69
N GLU A 499 18.35 -12.90 -45.06
CA GLU A 499 18.09 -13.53 -43.76
C GLU A 499 17.92 -12.50 -42.64
N ASP A 500 18.82 -11.51 -42.56
CA ASP A 500 18.74 -10.46 -41.55
C ASP A 500 17.54 -9.53 -41.79
N ARG A 501 17.17 -9.28 -43.05
CA ARG A 501 15.97 -8.50 -43.40
C ARG A 501 14.68 -9.19 -42.96
N GLN A 502 14.64 -10.52 -42.98
CA GLN A 502 13.51 -11.29 -42.45
C GLN A 502 13.50 -11.28 -40.91
N ARG A 503 14.67 -11.46 -40.28
CA ARG A 503 14.80 -11.64 -38.82
C ARG A 503 14.76 -10.35 -38.02
N PHE A 504 15.26 -9.25 -38.59
CA PHE A 504 15.35 -7.92 -38.00
C PHE A 504 14.55 -6.92 -38.84
N ASN A 505 13.32 -7.28 -39.17
CA ASN A 505 12.46 -6.45 -40.01
C ASN A 505 11.95 -5.21 -39.24
N PHE A 506 11.98 -4.04 -39.88
CA PHE A 506 11.39 -2.80 -39.38
C PHE A 506 10.71 -2.00 -40.51
N ASP A 507 10.15 -2.71 -41.51
CA ASP A 507 9.40 -2.13 -42.62
C ASP A 507 8.03 -1.63 -42.14
N VAL A 508 7.87 -0.31 -42.05
CA VAL A 508 6.66 0.34 -41.55
C VAL A 508 5.43 0.12 -42.43
N LEU A 509 5.60 -0.30 -43.69
CA LEU A 509 4.49 -0.57 -44.62
C LEU A 509 3.71 -1.84 -44.24
N GLN A 510 4.29 -2.73 -43.43
CA GLN A 510 3.59 -3.93 -42.95
C GLN A 510 2.58 -3.64 -41.83
N ILE A 511 2.61 -2.42 -41.28
CA ILE A 511 1.71 -2.02 -40.19
C ILE A 511 0.33 -1.73 -40.78
N ASP A 512 -0.59 -2.69 -40.67
CA ASP A 512 -2.02 -2.40 -40.81
C ASP A 512 -2.49 -1.66 -39.55
N TRP A 513 -2.71 -0.35 -39.66
CA TRP A 513 -3.09 0.47 -38.51
C TRP A 513 -4.39 0.04 -37.84
N LYS A 514 -5.37 -0.44 -38.61
CA LYS A 514 -6.65 -0.87 -38.05
C LYS A 514 -6.45 -2.12 -37.22
N ARG A 515 -5.78 -3.13 -37.80
CA ARG A 515 -5.43 -4.37 -37.13
C ARG A 515 -4.54 -4.09 -35.92
N TYR A 516 -3.49 -3.29 -36.08
CA TYR A 516 -2.58 -2.94 -35.00
C TYR A 516 -3.31 -2.27 -33.84
N ILE A 517 -4.18 -1.29 -34.09
CA ILE A 517 -4.90 -0.62 -33.00
C ILE A 517 -5.94 -1.55 -32.35
N GLN A 518 -6.76 -2.24 -33.14
CA GLN A 518 -7.92 -2.99 -32.64
C GLN A 518 -7.58 -4.39 -32.12
N GLU A 519 -6.60 -5.07 -32.71
CA GLU A 519 -6.26 -6.46 -32.39
C GLU A 519 -4.96 -6.61 -31.59
N VAL A 520 -4.06 -5.63 -31.67
CA VAL A 520 -2.72 -5.73 -31.05
C VAL A 520 -2.55 -4.76 -29.89
N HIS A 521 -2.64 -3.46 -30.14
CA HIS A 521 -2.30 -2.41 -29.18
C HIS A 521 -3.36 -2.23 -28.11
N ILE A 522 -4.65 -2.01 -28.45
CA ILE A 522 -5.70 -1.88 -27.42
C ILE A 522 -5.84 -3.17 -26.60
N PRO A 523 -5.88 -4.38 -27.19
CA PRO A 523 -5.85 -5.63 -26.43
C PRO A 523 -4.57 -5.81 -25.61
N GLY A 524 -3.40 -5.43 -26.15
CA GLY A 524 -2.14 -5.42 -25.42
C GLY A 524 -2.19 -4.53 -24.19
N VAL A 525 -2.64 -3.28 -24.33
CA VAL A 525 -2.90 -2.34 -23.23
C VAL A 525 -3.88 -2.95 -22.23
N LYS A 526 -4.97 -3.57 -22.71
CA LYS A 526 -5.90 -4.30 -21.85
C LYS A 526 -5.23 -5.44 -21.09
N ARG A 527 -4.33 -6.22 -21.71
CA ARG A 527 -3.67 -7.38 -21.12
C ARG A 527 -2.53 -7.02 -20.16
N HIS A 528 -1.58 -6.19 -20.59
CA HIS A 528 -0.37 -5.88 -19.83
C HIS A 528 -0.52 -4.67 -18.91
N ILE A 529 -1.49 -3.78 -19.18
CA ILE A 529 -1.71 -2.55 -18.41
C ILE A 529 -3.09 -2.49 -17.76
N LEU A 530 -4.06 -3.32 -18.13
CA LEU A 530 -5.33 -3.44 -17.40
C LEU A 530 -5.61 -4.86 -16.89
N LYS A 531 -4.81 -5.86 -17.28
CA LYS A 531 -4.95 -7.29 -16.92
C LYS A 531 -6.24 -8.00 -17.37
N LEU A 532 -6.87 -7.61 -18.50
CA LEU A 532 -8.26 -7.95 -18.90
C LEU A 532 -8.53 -9.18 -19.84
N ASP A 533 -7.52 -9.88 -20.39
CA ASP A 533 -7.75 -10.85 -21.50
C ASP A 533 -7.30 -12.30 -21.20
N SER A 534 -7.58 -12.84 -20.01
CA SER A 534 -7.24 -14.22 -19.64
C SER A 534 -8.48 -15.01 -19.14
N SER A 535 -8.67 -16.23 -19.69
CA SER A 535 -9.73 -17.25 -19.47
C SER A 535 -10.16 -17.42 -17.99
N PRO A 536 -11.33 -18.00 -17.59
CA PRO A 536 -12.02 -17.83 -16.28
C PRO A 536 -11.26 -18.23 -14.99
N LEU A 537 -10.02 -18.68 -15.12
CA LEU A 537 -9.02 -18.81 -14.05
C LEU A 537 -8.15 -17.56 -13.89
N ALA A 538 -8.38 -16.52 -14.69
CA ALA A 538 -7.70 -15.25 -14.68
C ALA A 538 -8.66 -14.04 -14.60
N SER A 539 -9.92 -14.32 -14.30
CA SER A 539 -10.83 -13.39 -13.60
C SER A 539 -10.39 -13.09 -12.16
N LEU A 540 -9.25 -13.62 -11.72
CA LEU A 540 -8.57 -13.31 -10.45
C LEU A 540 -7.41 -12.32 -10.63
N GLU A 541 -6.93 -12.09 -11.86
CA GLU A 541 -5.80 -11.20 -12.15
C GLU A 541 -6.22 -9.83 -12.69
N GLU A 542 -7.45 -9.70 -13.23
CA GLU A 542 -8.08 -8.41 -13.57
C GLU A 542 -8.14 -7.42 -12.37
N ALA A 543 -8.03 -7.92 -11.15
CA ALA A 543 -8.02 -7.12 -9.92
C ALA A 543 -6.66 -6.48 -9.58
N GLU A 544 -5.56 -6.84 -10.27
CA GLU A 544 -4.19 -6.54 -9.83
C GLU A 544 -3.36 -5.64 -10.77
N ILE A 545 -3.95 -4.90 -11.72
CA ILE A 545 -3.22 -3.80 -12.41
C ILE A 545 -3.87 -2.41 -12.23
N GLU A 546 -4.99 -2.26 -11.54
CA GLU A 546 -5.51 -0.91 -11.21
C GLU A 546 -4.63 -0.08 -10.23
N SER A 547 -3.38 -0.48 -9.95
CA SER A 547 -2.44 0.19 -9.06
C SER A 547 -1.35 1.01 -9.77
N ALA A 548 -1.73 2.05 -10.53
CA ALA A 548 -0.96 3.30 -10.62
C ALA A 548 -1.73 4.42 -11.37
N GLU A 549 -2.31 5.34 -10.58
CA GLU A 549 -2.85 6.69 -10.88
C GLU A 549 -4.39 6.92 -10.83
N GLU A 550 -4.97 6.63 -9.65
CA GLU A 550 -6.07 7.29 -8.88
C GLU A 550 -6.98 8.30 -9.64
N GLU A 551 -8.29 8.05 -9.90
CA GLU A 551 -9.40 8.05 -8.93
C GLU A 551 -10.56 7.05 -9.22
N GLN A 552 -10.74 6.13 -8.25
CA GLN A 552 -11.92 5.51 -7.61
C GLN A 552 -13.13 4.98 -8.41
N VAL A 553 -13.05 3.68 -8.74
CA VAL A 553 -14.11 2.67 -8.53
C VAL A 553 -14.26 2.41 -7.01
N PRO A 554 -15.45 2.22 -6.40
CA PRO A 554 -15.51 1.73 -5.04
C PRO A 554 -14.78 0.39 -5.09
N LEU A 555 -13.58 0.37 -4.52
CA LEU A 555 -12.84 -0.86 -4.30
C LEU A 555 -13.82 -1.86 -3.71
N LEU A 556 -14.06 -2.97 -4.40
CA LEU A 556 -14.71 -4.12 -3.76
C LEU A 556 -13.94 -4.34 -2.46
N PRO A 557 -14.60 -4.40 -1.31
CA PRO A 557 -13.88 -4.50 -0.06
C PRO A 557 -13.00 -5.76 -0.09
N PRO A 558 -11.82 -5.73 0.56
CA PRO A 558 -10.92 -6.88 0.55
C PRO A 558 -11.66 -8.13 1.02
N ALA A 559 -11.40 -9.25 0.35
CA ALA A 559 -12.05 -10.53 0.61
C ALA A 559 -11.24 -11.37 1.62
N THR A 560 -9.94 -11.10 1.75
CA THR A 560 -9.03 -11.77 2.70
C THR A 560 -8.17 -10.78 3.50
N ILE A 561 -7.61 -11.23 4.62
CA ILE A 561 -6.85 -10.36 5.55
C ILE A 561 -5.51 -9.95 4.93
N ASN A 562 -4.83 -10.85 4.22
CA ASN A 562 -3.61 -10.53 3.49
C ASN A 562 -3.88 -9.49 2.40
N GLU A 563 -4.95 -9.66 1.62
CA GLU A 563 -5.35 -8.70 0.59
C GLU A 563 -5.66 -7.33 1.18
N LEU A 564 -6.34 -7.27 2.34
CA LEU A 564 -6.58 -6.01 3.06
C LEU A 564 -5.27 -5.27 3.36
N PHE A 565 -4.26 -5.98 3.87
CA PHE A 565 -2.97 -5.36 4.19
C PHE A 565 -2.19 -4.99 2.93
N GLU A 566 -2.11 -5.88 1.94
CA GLU A 566 -1.36 -5.69 0.69
C GLU A 566 -1.88 -4.48 -0.08
N ARG A 567 -3.20 -4.34 -0.25
CA ARG A 567 -3.84 -3.19 -0.89
C ARG A 567 -3.47 -1.88 -0.17
N THR A 568 -3.55 -1.86 1.15
CA THR A 568 -3.15 -0.68 1.94
C THR A 568 -1.66 -0.40 1.82
N ALA A 569 -0.82 -1.43 1.84
CA ALA A 569 0.62 -1.28 1.79
C ALA A 569 1.11 -0.73 0.45
N VAL A 570 0.42 -1.06 -0.65
CA VAL A 570 0.63 -0.46 -1.97
C VAL A 570 0.17 1.00 -2.00
N ALA A 571 -0.97 1.32 -1.37
CA ALA A 571 -1.54 2.67 -1.36
C ALA A 571 -0.72 3.68 -0.51
N VAL A 572 -0.20 3.26 0.65
CA VAL A 572 0.52 4.15 1.57
C VAL A 572 1.89 3.60 2.02
N PRO A 573 2.79 3.25 1.08
CA PRO A 573 3.96 2.43 1.36
C PRO A 573 4.97 3.09 2.31
N HIS A 574 5.03 4.43 2.34
CA HIS A 574 5.97 5.19 3.17
C HIS A 574 5.44 5.51 4.57
N LYS A 575 4.17 5.23 4.84
CA LYS A 575 3.56 5.56 6.11
C LYS A 575 3.89 4.51 7.16
N ILE A 576 4.07 4.94 8.41
CA ILE A 576 4.31 4.03 9.53
C ILE A 576 3.05 3.20 9.79
N ALA A 577 3.14 1.89 9.59
CA ALA A 577 2.09 0.94 9.95
C ALA A 577 2.17 0.62 11.43
N PHE A 578 3.38 0.23 11.88
CA PHE A 578 3.63 -0.26 13.23
C PHE A 578 4.75 0.51 13.90
N GLN A 579 4.61 0.82 15.18
CA GLN A 579 5.71 1.33 15.98
C GLN A 579 5.63 0.89 17.43
N ILE A 580 6.80 0.75 18.04
CA ILE A 580 6.95 0.42 19.47
C ILE A 580 8.19 1.13 20.00
N LYS A 581 8.20 1.43 21.30
CA LYS A 581 9.36 2.03 21.95
C LYS A 581 10.17 0.93 22.65
N ARG A 582 11.39 0.68 22.19
CA ARG A 582 12.35 -0.28 22.77
C ARG A 582 13.58 0.47 23.25
N ASN A 583 14.02 0.21 24.49
CA ASN A 583 15.21 0.84 25.08
C ASN A 583 15.24 2.38 24.94
N GLY A 584 14.06 3.02 25.07
CA GLY A 584 13.94 4.48 24.94
C GLY A 584 13.89 5.01 23.50
N GLN A 585 14.09 4.17 22.48
CA GLN A 585 14.07 4.53 21.06
C GLN A 585 12.82 4.00 20.35
N TRP A 586 12.39 4.71 19.31
CA TRP A 586 11.26 4.29 18.50
C TRP A 586 11.72 3.35 17.39
N VAL A 587 11.25 2.10 17.45
CA VAL A 587 11.33 1.16 16.33
C VAL A 587 10.06 1.32 15.52
N ARG A 588 10.20 1.53 14.21
CA ARG A 588 9.09 1.83 13.31
C ARG A 588 9.21 0.99 12.05
N TYR A 589 8.06 0.50 11.60
CA TYR A 589 7.92 -0.20 10.33
C TYR A 589 6.89 0.56 9.51
N SER A 590 7.33 1.09 8.37
CA SER A 590 6.42 1.52 7.32
C SER A 590 5.65 0.33 6.76
N TYR A 591 4.53 0.60 6.09
CA TYR A 591 3.77 -0.44 5.39
C TYR A 591 4.66 -1.23 4.41
N ARG A 592 5.57 -0.56 3.69
CA ARG A 592 6.53 -1.21 2.78
C ARG A 592 7.52 -2.10 3.53
N GLU A 593 8.08 -1.64 4.65
CA GLU A 593 9.02 -2.43 5.46
C GLU A 593 8.34 -3.66 6.06
N ALA A 594 7.11 -3.51 6.55
CA ALA A 594 6.30 -4.63 7.03
C ALA A 594 6.00 -5.64 5.91
N GLN A 595 5.65 -5.19 4.70
CA GLN A 595 5.45 -6.08 3.54
C GLN A 595 6.73 -6.84 3.18
N ASN A 596 7.90 -6.20 3.26
CA ASN A 596 9.17 -6.86 3.00
C ASN A 596 9.47 -7.95 4.04
N LEU A 597 9.21 -7.68 5.33
CA LEU A 597 9.37 -8.67 6.40
C LEU A 597 8.40 -9.85 6.22
N ILE A 598 7.15 -9.57 5.83
CA ILE A 598 6.16 -10.60 5.49
C ILE A 598 6.70 -11.53 4.41
N ARG A 599 7.26 -10.99 3.31
CA ARG A 599 7.85 -11.79 2.23
C ARG A 599 9.00 -12.68 2.69
N ARG A 600 9.83 -12.20 3.62
CA ARG A 600 10.94 -13.00 4.20
C ARG A 600 10.44 -14.11 5.10
N MET A 601 9.43 -13.84 5.93
CA MET A 601 8.77 -14.87 6.76
C MET A 601 8.05 -15.93 5.90
N ILE A 602 7.40 -15.52 4.80
CA ILE A 602 6.81 -16.45 3.83
C ILE A 602 7.88 -17.40 3.25
N ALA A 603 9.04 -16.87 2.87
CA ALA A 603 10.15 -17.69 2.38
C ALA A 603 10.61 -18.74 3.42
N GLN A 604 10.64 -18.38 4.71
CA GLN A 604 10.93 -19.33 5.79
C GLN A 604 9.88 -20.43 5.92
N PHE A 605 8.58 -20.10 5.78
CA PHE A 605 7.51 -21.08 5.81
C PHE A 605 7.56 -22.04 4.61
N LEU A 606 7.82 -21.51 3.41
CA LEU A 606 7.96 -22.31 2.19
C LEU A 606 9.15 -23.28 2.27
N HIS A 607 10.29 -22.82 2.79
CA HIS A 607 11.47 -23.66 2.98
C HIS A 607 11.23 -24.82 3.96
N ARG A 608 10.28 -24.65 4.90
CA ARG A 608 9.88 -25.68 5.87
C ARG A 608 8.71 -26.55 5.42
N GLY A 609 8.27 -26.39 4.16
CA GLY A 609 7.23 -27.21 3.58
C GLY A 609 5.81 -26.85 4.04
N TYR A 610 5.58 -25.68 4.63
CA TYR A 610 4.26 -25.31 5.16
C TYR A 610 3.28 -25.08 4.00
N ARG A 611 2.03 -25.51 4.18
CA ARG A 611 0.98 -25.47 3.16
C ARG A 611 -0.30 -24.86 3.72
N ARG A 612 -1.18 -24.40 2.82
CA ARG A 612 -2.50 -23.88 3.19
C ARG A 612 -3.25 -24.88 4.07
N GLY A 613 -3.84 -24.40 5.16
CA GLY A 613 -4.54 -25.21 6.16
C GLY A 613 -3.66 -25.78 7.28
N ASP A 614 -2.33 -25.69 7.17
CA ASP A 614 -1.44 -25.95 8.30
C ASP A 614 -1.72 -24.93 9.41
N ARG A 615 -1.62 -25.41 10.65
CA ARG A 615 -1.88 -24.60 11.85
C ARG A 615 -0.58 -24.17 12.50
N VAL A 616 -0.50 -22.91 12.93
CA VAL A 616 0.64 -22.38 13.66
C VAL A 616 0.17 -21.70 14.93
N LEU A 617 0.80 -22.01 16.06
CA LEU A 617 0.54 -21.33 17.34
C LEU A 617 1.34 -20.03 17.37
N LEU A 618 0.72 -18.89 17.69
CA LEU A 618 1.40 -17.61 17.84
C LEU A 618 1.44 -17.21 19.32
N TYR A 619 2.62 -17.37 19.93
CA TYR A 619 2.89 -17.18 21.36
C TYR A 619 3.88 -16.03 21.57
N ALA A 620 3.37 -14.80 21.67
CA ALA A 620 4.20 -13.61 21.82
C ALA A 620 3.44 -12.44 22.44
N GLU A 621 4.16 -11.57 23.14
CA GLU A 621 3.66 -10.29 23.64
C GLU A 621 3.31 -9.32 22.50
N ASN A 622 2.48 -8.32 22.80
CA ASN A 622 2.09 -7.28 21.83
C ASN A 622 3.30 -6.52 21.28
N GLN A 623 3.55 -6.67 19.99
CA GLN A 623 4.63 -5.99 19.28
C GLN A 623 4.39 -5.96 17.77
N PRO A 624 5.11 -5.12 17.00
CA PRO A 624 4.99 -5.08 15.54
C PRO A 624 5.14 -6.45 14.88
N GLU A 625 6.12 -7.23 15.30
CA GLU A 625 6.48 -8.53 14.73
C GLU A 625 5.39 -9.57 14.93
N TRP A 626 4.57 -9.44 15.98
CA TRP A 626 3.38 -10.27 16.17
C TRP A 626 2.42 -10.11 14.98
N GLY A 627 2.12 -8.85 14.63
CA GLY A 627 1.23 -8.53 13.52
C GLY A 627 1.83 -8.91 12.16
N ILE A 628 3.13 -8.70 11.98
CA ILE A 628 3.86 -9.04 10.75
C ILE A 628 3.89 -10.56 10.54
N ALA A 629 4.17 -11.34 11.60
CA ALA A 629 4.15 -12.81 11.54
C ALA A 629 2.75 -13.35 11.28
N TYR A 630 1.72 -12.77 11.92
CA TYR A 630 0.33 -13.10 11.63
C TYR A 630 0.00 -12.87 10.15
N LEU A 631 0.34 -11.70 9.60
CA LEU A 631 0.08 -11.38 8.19
C LEU A 631 0.84 -12.31 7.23
N ALA A 632 2.07 -12.69 7.56
CA ALA A 632 2.83 -13.67 6.78
C ALA A 632 2.16 -15.05 6.76
N ALA A 633 1.63 -15.51 7.90
CA ALA A 633 0.87 -16.75 7.97
C ALA A 633 -0.42 -16.67 7.14
N MET A 634 -1.12 -15.53 7.16
CA MET A 634 -2.31 -15.31 6.33
C MET A 634 -2.01 -15.37 4.83
N SER A 635 -0.91 -14.77 4.37
CA SER A 635 -0.51 -14.83 2.95
C SER A 635 -0.19 -16.24 2.47
N MET A 636 0.17 -17.16 3.37
CA MET A 636 0.38 -18.59 3.10
C MET A 636 -0.90 -19.44 3.24
N GLY A 637 -2.02 -18.83 3.64
CA GLY A 637 -3.26 -19.55 3.93
C GLY A 637 -3.17 -20.47 5.16
N LEU A 638 -2.28 -20.16 6.11
CA LEU A 638 -2.16 -20.88 7.37
C LEU A 638 -3.27 -20.47 8.35
N THR A 639 -3.64 -21.35 9.26
CA THR A 639 -4.54 -21.03 10.37
C THR A 639 -3.73 -20.69 11.62
N VAL A 640 -3.93 -19.50 12.17
CA VAL A 640 -3.16 -19.04 13.34
C VAL A 640 -3.94 -19.28 14.63
N LEU A 641 -3.25 -19.76 15.66
CA LEU A 641 -3.77 -19.92 17.01
C LEU A 641 -3.08 -18.90 17.92
N PRO A 642 -3.61 -17.68 18.03
CA PRO A 642 -3.03 -16.68 18.90
C PRO A 642 -3.38 -16.98 20.35
N ILE A 643 -2.38 -16.95 21.24
CA ILE A 643 -2.58 -17.19 22.67
C ILE A 643 -1.91 -16.12 23.53
N ASP A 644 -2.27 -16.10 24.81
CA ASP A 644 -1.64 -15.23 25.78
C ASP A 644 -0.16 -15.60 25.96
N TRP A 645 0.71 -14.59 25.93
CA TRP A 645 2.13 -14.76 26.21
C TRP A 645 2.37 -15.19 27.67
N GLN A 646 1.39 -14.97 28.55
CA GLN A 646 1.44 -15.42 29.94
C GLN A 646 1.04 -16.88 30.13
N THR A 647 0.45 -17.53 29.11
CA THR A 647 0.04 -18.94 29.18
C THR A 647 1.19 -19.82 29.71
N PRO A 648 0.93 -20.70 30.70
CA PRO A 648 1.94 -21.61 31.22
C PRO A 648 2.50 -22.51 30.14
N GLU A 649 3.81 -22.78 30.18
CA GLU A 649 4.51 -23.59 29.17
C GLU A 649 3.78 -24.91 28.85
N ALA A 650 3.36 -25.66 29.87
CA ALA A 650 2.70 -26.95 29.68
C ALA A 650 1.41 -26.80 28.83
N GLU A 651 0.67 -25.72 29.03
CA GLU A 651 -0.56 -25.45 28.28
C GLU A 651 -0.25 -25.01 26.84
N VAL A 652 0.83 -24.25 26.60
CA VAL A 652 1.31 -23.90 25.25
C VAL A 652 1.56 -25.17 24.43
N TRP A 653 2.31 -26.13 24.98
CA TRP A 653 2.62 -27.39 24.31
C TRP A 653 1.39 -28.26 24.11
N ASN A 654 0.54 -28.38 25.13
CA ASN A 654 -0.70 -29.16 25.05
C ASN A 654 -1.63 -28.60 23.98
N LEU A 655 -1.77 -27.29 23.89
CA LEU A 655 -2.61 -26.63 22.90
C LEU A 655 -2.05 -26.78 21.49
N ALA A 656 -0.73 -26.60 21.31
CA ALA A 656 -0.08 -26.81 20.02
C ALA A 656 -0.30 -28.25 19.49
N ARG A 657 -0.20 -29.26 20.38
CA ARG A 657 -0.46 -30.66 20.03
C ARG A 657 -1.93 -30.96 19.80
N PHE A 658 -2.81 -30.45 20.67
CA PHE A 658 -4.26 -30.61 20.54
C PHE A 658 -4.75 -30.03 19.21
N ALA A 659 -4.23 -28.87 18.84
CA ALA A 659 -4.51 -28.23 17.57
C ALA A 659 -3.74 -28.85 16.40
N GLN A 660 -2.86 -29.83 16.62
CA GLN A 660 -1.99 -30.38 15.57
C GLN A 660 -1.29 -29.27 14.79
N ALA A 661 -0.75 -28.29 15.51
CA ALA A 661 0.04 -27.21 14.93
C ALA A 661 1.34 -27.79 14.37
N ARG A 662 1.86 -27.17 13.31
CA ARG A 662 3.17 -27.52 12.73
C ARG A 662 4.31 -26.73 13.37
N ALA A 663 3.99 -25.55 13.91
CA ALA A 663 4.97 -24.65 14.49
C ALA A 663 4.40 -23.85 15.67
N ILE A 664 5.31 -23.40 16.53
CA ILE A 664 5.10 -22.33 17.48
C ILE A 664 5.94 -21.12 17.00
N LEU A 665 5.24 -20.09 16.56
CA LEU A 665 5.79 -18.77 16.29
C LEU A 665 5.89 -18.03 17.62
N THR A 666 7.11 -17.77 18.09
CA THR A 666 7.36 -17.19 19.41
C THR A 666 8.29 -15.99 19.34
N SER A 667 8.08 -15.02 20.23
CA SER A 667 9.06 -13.95 20.45
C SER A 667 10.32 -14.52 21.11
N ALA A 668 11.43 -13.79 20.96
CA ALA A 668 12.68 -14.13 21.64
C ALA A 668 12.50 -14.17 23.17
N PHE A 669 11.66 -13.29 23.73
CA PHE A 669 11.34 -13.28 25.15
C PHE A 669 10.48 -14.47 25.58
N CYS A 670 9.43 -14.80 24.83
CA CYS A 670 8.56 -15.93 25.17
C CYS A 670 9.29 -17.27 25.03
N HIS A 671 10.25 -17.38 24.10
CA HIS A 671 11.06 -18.59 23.94
C HIS A 671 11.90 -18.90 25.19
N THR A 672 12.40 -17.90 25.92
CA THR A 672 13.19 -18.15 27.16
C THR A 672 12.36 -18.72 28.31
N ARG A 673 11.03 -18.74 28.17
CA ARG A 673 10.12 -19.34 29.16
C ARG A 673 10.00 -20.86 28.98
N PHE A 674 10.52 -21.43 27.90
CA PHE A 674 10.54 -22.87 27.71
C PHE A 674 11.66 -23.53 28.51
N SER A 675 11.32 -24.58 29.26
CA SER A 675 12.28 -25.36 30.03
C SER A 675 13.15 -26.21 29.10
N ALA A 676 14.40 -26.45 29.52
CA ALA A 676 15.33 -27.30 28.76
C ALA A 676 14.75 -28.71 28.56
N GLU A 677 14.02 -29.22 29.56
CA GLU A 677 13.34 -30.51 29.52
C GLU A 677 12.22 -30.54 28.47
N ALA A 678 11.42 -29.48 28.36
CA ALA A 678 10.35 -29.42 27.36
C ALA A 678 10.89 -29.26 25.94
N LEU A 679 11.94 -28.44 25.76
CA LEU A 679 12.64 -28.32 24.47
C LEU A 679 13.23 -29.68 24.05
N GLN A 680 13.88 -30.40 24.96
CA GLN A 680 14.40 -31.74 24.70
C GLN A 680 13.27 -32.73 24.35
N ARG A 681 12.16 -32.73 25.09
CA ARG A 681 10.99 -33.55 24.79
C ARG A 681 10.39 -33.25 23.41
N ASN A 682 10.42 -32.00 22.95
CA ASN A 682 9.97 -31.64 21.61
C ASN A 682 10.90 -32.18 20.52
N ARG A 683 12.22 -32.21 20.76
CA ARG A 683 13.19 -32.80 19.82
C ARG A 683 13.05 -34.31 19.69
N GLU A 684 12.72 -34.98 20.79
CA GLU A 684 12.57 -36.44 20.85
C GLU A 684 11.17 -36.93 20.47
N ALA A 685 10.20 -36.01 20.30
CA ALA A 685 8.85 -36.35 19.91
C ALA A 685 8.78 -36.85 18.46
N GLU A 686 7.96 -37.87 18.21
CA GLU A 686 7.66 -38.40 16.87
C GLU A 686 7.18 -37.30 15.91
N PHE A 687 6.37 -36.37 16.43
CA PHE A 687 5.97 -35.14 15.73
C PHE A 687 6.54 -33.92 16.48
N SER A 688 7.69 -33.45 16.03
CA SER A 688 8.35 -32.28 16.60
C SER A 688 7.77 -30.98 16.02
N LEU A 689 7.47 -30.03 16.90
CA LEU A 689 7.01 -28.69 16.50
C LEU A 689 8.22 -27.82 16.15
N ASP A 690 8.12 -27.05 15.07
CA ASP A 690 9.11 -26.01 14.77
C ASP A 690 8.97 -24.83 15.75
N LEU A 691 10.10 -24.32 16.24
CA LEU A 691 10.13 -23.13 17.08
C LEU A 691 10.73 -21.97 16.27
N LEU A 692 9.88 -21.03 15.86
CA LEU A 692 10.26 -19.95 14.94
C LEU A 692 10.27 -18.60 15.64
N ASN A 693 11.35 -17.84 15.46
CA ASN A 693 11.58 -16.55 16.09
C ASN A 693 10.94 -15.40 15.28
N ILE A 694 9.82 -14.88 15.76
CA ILE A 694 9.11 -13.79 15.06
C ILE A 694 9.95 -12.49 15.05
N ASN A 695 10.87 -12.31 16.00
CA ASN A 695 11.77 -11.15 16.05
C ASN A 695 12.95 -11.26 15.08
N GLN A 696 13.16 -12.44 14.48
CA GLN A 696 14.17 -12.70 13.47
C GLN A 696 13.51 -13.32 12.23
N GLU A 697 12.42 -12.73 11.76
CA GLU A 697 11.83 -13.09 10.46
C GLU A 697 11.39 -14.56 10.35
N CYS A 698 10.98 -15.14 11.48
CA CYS A 698 10.63 -16.56 11.61
C CYS A 698 11.79 -17.53 11.26
N THR A 699 13.04 -17.12 11.46
CA THR A 699 14.15 -18.06 11.53
C THR A 699 13.96 -19.01 12.71
N PRO A 700 14.42 -20.26 12.61
CA PRO A 700 14.27 -21.21 13.70
C PRO A 700 15.18 -20.86 14.88
N PHE A 701 14.77 -21.20 16.10
CA PHE A 701 15.69 -21.23 17.24
C PHE A 701 16.64 -22.43 17.20
N GLU A 702 16.23 -23.51 16.54
CA GLU A 702 17.01 -24.74 16.38
C GLU A 702 17.03 -25.14 14.90
N GLU A 703 18.22 -25.24 14.30
CA GLU A 703 18.34 -25.71 12.93
C GLU A 703 17.93 -27.18 12.81
N ARG A 704 17.13 -27.48 11.79
CA ARG A 704 16.70 -28.83 11.43
C ARG A 704 16.94 -29.06 9.94
N PRO A 705 17.14 -30.32 9.52
CA PRO A 705 17.27 -30.63 8.10
C PRO A 705 16.02 -30.11 7.34
N PRO A 706 16.21 -29.38 6.23
CA PRO A 706 15.08 -28.95 5.41
C PRO A 706 14.32 -30.18 4.89
N GLN A 707 12.99 -30.08 4.80
CA GLN A 707 12.20 -31.14 4.17
C GLN A 707 12.53 -31.22 2.67
N GLU A 708 12.49 -32.43 2.11
CA GLU A 708 12.78 -32.68 0.69
C GLU A 708 11.77 -31.96 -0.23
N GLU A 709 10.53 -31.78 0.21
CA GLU A 709 9.49 -31.06 -0.51
C GLU A 709 9.36 -29.61 -0.02
N ARG A 710 9.49 -28.65 -0.95
CA ARG A 710 9.19 -27.23 -0.68
C ARG A 710 7.67 -27.02 -0.59
N GLY A 711 7.27 -26.06 0.24
CA GLY A 711 5.88 -25.60 0.30
C GLY A 711 5.51 -24.82 -0.96
N GLU A 712 4.21 -24.64 -1.19
CA GLU A 712 3.66 -23.81 -2.27
C GLU A 712 2.82 -22.68 -1.68
N ILE A 713 2.88 -21.49 -2.30
CA ILE A 713 2.00 -20.38 -1.93
C ILE A 713 0.62 -20.67 -2.54
N THR A 714 -0.33 -21.06 -1.69
CA THR A 714 -1.74 -21.15 -2.07
C THR A 714 -2.52 -20.07 -1.33
N PRO A 715 -3.04 -19.03 -2.01
CA PRO A 715 -3.78 -17.96 -1.35
C PRO A 715 -4.99 -18.48 -0.56
N PRO A 716 -5.35 -17.86 0.58
CA PRO A 716 -6.57 -18.19 1.29
C PRO A 716 -7.82 -17.79 0.48
N THR A 717 -8.93 -18.47 0.73
CA THR A 717 -10.27 -17.99 0.32
C THR A 717 -10.94 -17.26 1.49
N PRO A 718 -12.00 -16.47 1.27
CA PRO A 718 -12.71 -15.80 2.36
C PRO A 718 -13.21 -16.76 3.45
N GLU A 719 -13.56 -17.98 3.08
CA GLU A 719 -14.04 -19.06 3.96
C GLU A 719 -12.91 -19.80 4.69
N SER A 720 -11.64 -19.64 4.29
CA SER A 720 -10.51 -20.23 5.00
C SER A 720 -10.49 -19.74 6.45
N ILE A 721 -10.27 -20.66 7.40
CA ILE A 721 -10.12 -20.32 8.82
C ILE A 721 -8.82 -19.54 9.01
N ALA A 722 -8.95 -18.27 9.38
CA ALA A 722 -7.84 -17.38 9.64
C ALA A 722 -7.29 -17.58 11.06
N SER A 723 -8.19 -17.64 12.05
CA SER A 723 -7.81 -17.84 13.45
C SER A 723 -8.69 -18.84 14.18
N ILE A 724 -8.09 -19.59 15.09
CA ILE A 724 -8.79 -20.33 16.13
C ILE A 724 -8.45 -19.68 17.47
N ILE A 725 -9.43 -18.98 18.05
CA ILE A 725 -9.25 -18.23 19.30
C ILE A 725 -9.89 -19.01 20.44
N PHE A 726 -9.08 -19.44 21.41
CA PHE A 726 -9.59 -20.16 22.57
C PHE A 726 -10.21 -19.19 23.57
N THR A 727 -11.50 -19.38 23.86
CA THR A 727 -12.20 -18.61 24.89
C THR A 727 -12.16 -19.38 26.21
N ALA A 728 -11.78 -18.68 27.28
CA ALA A 728 -11.89 -19.19 28.65
C ALA A 728 -13.36 -19.13 29.08
N GLY A 729 -14.20 -20.02 28.52
CA GLY A 729 -15.58 -20.19 28.95
C GLY A 729 -15.65 -20.74 30.37
N THR A 730 -16.63 -20.29 31.15
CA THR A 730 -16.97 -20.82 32.47
C THR A 730 -17.53 -22.25 32.35
N SER A 731 -16.67 -23.26 32.11
CA SER A 731 -16.83 -24.69 32.46
C SER A 731 -15.77 -25.55 31.72
N VAL A 732 -14.82 -26.09 32.49
CA VAL A 732 -14.01 -27.32 32.33
C VAL A 732 -13.23 -27.58 31.01
N ASP A 733 -13.64 -27.08 29.84
CA ASP A 733 -12.96 -27.26 28.54
C ASP A 733 -12.88 -25.94 27.75
N PRO A 734 -11.67 -25.41 27.44
CA PRO A 734 -11.53 -24.21 26.61
C PRO A 734 -12.05 -24.47 25.18
N GLN A 735 -12.87 -23.55 24.66
CA GLN A 735 -13.51 -23.71 23.36
C GLN A 735 -12.77 -22.90 22.29
N GLY A 736 -12.23 -23.57 21.27
CA GLY A 736 -11.55 -22.91 20.16
C GLY A 736 -12.56 -22.36 19.15
N VAL A 737 -12.76 -21.04 19.11
CA VAL A 737 -13.66 -20.37 18.17
C VAL A 737 -13.00 -20.25 16.81
N MET A 738 -13.56 -20.88 15.78
CA MET A 738 -13.02 -20.84 14.41
C MET A 738 -13.57 -19.62 13.65
N LEU A 739 -12.71 -18.64 13.36
CA LEU A 739 -13.03 -17.43 12.60
C LEU A 739 -12.32 -17.44 11.24
N SER A 740 -13.10 -17.31 10.18
CA SER A 740 -12.61 -17.17 8.81
C SER A 740 -12.17 -15.75 8.49
N HIS A 741 -11.48 -15.56 7.37
CA HIS A 741 -11.18 -14.22 6.85
C HIS A 741 -12.45 -13.39 6.66
N LYS A 742 -13.50 -13.98 6.08
CA LYS A 742 -14.81 -13.36 5.88
C LYS A 742 -15.41 -12.86 7.19
N ASN A 743 -15.32 -13.65 8.26
CA ASN A 743 -15.88 -13.28 9.56
C ASN A 743 -15.24 -11.99 10.11
N PHE A 744 -13.90 -11.93 10.09
CA PHE A 744 -13.18 -10.73 10.55
C PHE A 744 -13.48 -9.52 9.67
N LEU A 745 -13.46 -9.67 8.34
CA LEU A 745 -13.65 -8.55 7.42
C LEU A 745 -15.07 -8.01 7.41
N ALA A 746 -16.08 -8.87 7.60
CA ALA A 746 -17.46 -8.43 7.81
C ALA A 746 -17.56 -7.51 9.04
N ASN A 747 -16.88 -7.87 10.13
CA ASN A 747 -16.88 -7.06 11.34
C ASN A 747 -16.10 -5.74 11.16
N VAL A 748 -14.94 -5.78 10.50
CA VAL A 748 -14.17 -4.57 10.13
C VAL A 748 -15.04 -3.59 9.31
N GLN A 749 -15.77 -4.09 8.31
CA GLN A 749 -16.65 -3.28 7.48
C GLN A 749 -17.79 -2.65 8.31
N ALA A 750 -18.49 -3.47 9.11
CA ALA A 750 -19.63 -3.03 9.90
C ALA A 750 -19.25 -1.95 10.93
N ILE A 751 -18.12 -2.13 11.63
CA ILE A 751 -17.62 -1.13 12.59
C ILE A 751 -17.14 0.13 11.87
N SER A 752 -16.44 -0.01 10.74
CA SER A 752 -15.93 1.12 9.96
C SER A 752 -17.05 2.00 9.41
N ALA A 753 -18.23 1.42 9.14
CA ALA A 753 -19.43 2.15 8.74
C ALA A 753 -20.00 3.04 9.86
N VAL A 754 -19.72 2.76 11.14
CA VAL A 754 -20.18 3.54 12.29
C VAL A 754 -19.16 4.59 12.73
N PHE A 755 -17.89 4.22 12.81
CA PHE A 755 -16.84 5.10 13.36
C PHE A 755 -16.04 5.89 12.33
N HIS A 756 -16.10 5.50 11.05
CA HIS A 756 -15.39 6.14 9.94
C HIS A 756 -13.89 6.36 10.24
N PRO A 757 -13.12 5.26 10.43
CA PRO A 757 -11.67 5.35 10.62
C PRO A 757 -11.04 6.09 9.44
N GLN A 758 -10.02 6.90 9.74
CA GLN A 758 -9.36 7.77 8.78
C GLN A 758 -7.90 7.33 8.63
N PRO A 759 -7.28 7.52 7.46
CA PRO A 759 -5.85 7.30 7.33
C PRO A 759 -5.07 8.12 8.38
N THR A 760 -5.46 9.35 8.66
CA THR A 760 -4.76 10.19 9.66
C THR A 760 -4.88 9.71 11.10
N ASP A 761 -5.64 8.64 11.37
CA ASP A 761 -5.75 8.09 12.71
C ASP A 761 -4.45 7.45 13.18
N HIS A 762 -4.32 7.48 14.51
CA HIS A 762 -3.24 6.85 15.22
C HIS A 762 -3.83 6.07 16.39
N PHE A 763 -3.80 4.75 16.25
CA PHE A 763 -4.31 3.81 17.25
C PHE A 763 -3.22 3.53 18.28
N LEU A 764 -3.59 3.57 19.56
CA LEU A 764 -2.75 3.08 20.64
C LEU A 764 -3.26 1.70 21.06
N SER A 765 -2.48 0.67 20.76
CA SER A 765 -2.74 -0.71 21.16
C SER A 765 -2.31 -0.93 22.60
N VAL A 766 -3.30 -1.22 23.46
CA VAL A 766 -3.14 -1.45 24.91
C VAL A 766 -3.82 -2.74 25.38
N LEU A 767 -4.67 -3.33 24.55
CA LEU A 767 -5.32 -4.61 24.83
C LEU A 767 -4.53 -5.75 24.17
N PRO A 768 -4.59 -6.98 24.67
CA PRO A 768 -3.85 -8.09 24.08
C PRO A 768 -4.31 -8.45 22.65
N LEU A 769 -3.36 -8.63 21.73
CA LEU A 769 -3.64 -8.94 20.31
C LEU A 769 -4.25 -10.32 20.08
N HIS A 770 -4.11 -11.25 21.03
CA HIS A 770 -4.72 -12.58 20.93
C HIS A 770 -6.23 -12.58 21.20
N HIS A 771 -6.78 -11.48 21.71
CA HIS A 771 -8.22 -11.32 21.86
C HIS A 771 -8.84 -10.73 20.60
N ALA A 772 -9.98 -11.30 20.19
CA ALA A 772 -10.68 -10.93 18.97
C ALA A 772 -11.00 -9.42 18.88
N LEU A 773 -11.33 -8.75 20.00
CA LEU A 773 -11.65 -7.31 20.04
C LEU A 773 -10.47 -6.45 19.58
N GLU A 774 -9.30 -6.59 20.22
CA GLU A 774 -8.11 -5.83 19.82
C GLU A 774 -7.65 -6.26 18.42
N PHE A 775 -7.67 -7.56 18.14
CA PHE A 775 -7.28 -8.08 16.84
C PHE A 775 -8.08 -7.45 15.71
N THR A 776 -9.40 -7.34 15.86
CA THR A 776 -10.26 -6.76 14.81
C THR A 776 -10.19 -5.24 14.83
N CYS A 777 -10.36 -4.60 16.00
CA CYS A 777 -10.56 -3.16 16.08
C CYS A 777 -9.25 -2.37 16.21
N GLY A 778 -8.26 -2.91 16.93
CA GLY A 778 -6.97 -2.28 17.20
C GLY A 778 -5.88 -2.66 16.21
N PHE A 779 -6.06 -3.76 15.48
CA PHE A 779 -5.12 -4.25 14.47
C PHE A 779 -5.70 -4.21 13.04
N LEU A 780 -6.79 -4.91 12.72
CA LEU A 780 -7.29 -4.94 11.33
C LEU A 780 -7.91 -3.62 10.84
N ILE A 781 -8.73 -2.93 11.65
CA ILE A 781 -9.31 -1.63 11.26
C ILE A 781 -8.24 -0.59 10.90
N PRO A 782 -7.21 -0.32 11.73
CA PRO A 782 -6.19 0.65 11.35
C PRO A 782 -5.43 0.26 10.07
N LEU A 783 -5.17 -1.04 9.85
CA LEU A 783 -4.56 -1.53 8.62
C LEU A 783 -5.47 -1.39 7.40
N SER A 784 -6.80 -1.41 7.57
CA SER A 784 -7.75 -1.24 6.46
C SER A 784 -7.77 0.17 5.87
N VAL A 785 -7.35 1.18 6.65
CA VAL A 785 -7.35 2.60 6.23
C VAL A 785 -5.95 3.20 6.13
N GLY A 786 -4.91 2.42 6.32
CA GLY A 786 -3.54 2.92 6.30
C GLY A 786 -3.16 3.77 7.53
N ALA A 787 -3.81 3.57 8.68
CA ALA A 787 -3.49 4.26 9.92
C ALA A 787 -2.20 3.72 10.58
N THR A 788 -1.73 4.42 11.62
CA THR A 788 -0.56 4.00 12.41
C THR A 788 -0.99 3.33 13.71
N ILE A 789 -0.34 2.23 14.07
CA ILE A 789 -0.53 1.51 15.34
C ILE A 789 0.72 1.72 16.22
N THR A 790 0.52 2.24 17.43
CA THR A 790 1.54 2.23 18.49
C THR A 790 1.24 1.11 19.47
N TYR A 791 2.20 0.22 19.68
CA TYR A 791 2.13 -0.75 20.76
C TYR A 791 2.67 -0.15 22.06
N ALA A 792 1.86 -0.18 23.12
CA ALA A 792 2.31 0.22 24.44
C ALA A 792 3.22 -0.86 25.04
N HIS A 793 4.49 -0.54 25.26
CA HIS A 793 5.44 -1.46 25.91
C HIS A 793 5.13 -1.74 27.39
N THR A 794 4.27 -0.93 28.03
CA THR A 794 3.83 -1.11 29.42
C THR A 794 2.53 -0.34 29.65
N LEU A 795 1.68 -0.87 30.53
CA LEU A 795 0.44 -0.22 30.97
C LEU A 795 0.61 0.67 32.21
N ARG A 796 1.84 0.82 32.74
CA ARG A 796 2.12 1.74 33.85
C ARG A 796 1.78 3.18 33.44
N SER A 797 0.90 3.84 34.21
CA SER A 797 0.28 5.12 33.84
C SER A 797 1.28 6.19 33.39
N ARG A 798 2.42 6.35 34.10
CA ARG A 798 3.46 7.33 33.75
C ARG A 798 4.02 7.14 32.32
N HIS A 799 4.32 5.89 31.95
CA HIS A 799 4.86 5.56 30.63
C HIS A 799 3.77 5.63 29.56
N LEU A 800 2.54 5.24 29.91
CA LEU A 800 1.40 5.30 29.02
C LEU A 800 1.05 6.74 28.63
N PHE A 801 0.94 7.66 29.60
CA PHE A 801 0.74 9.09 29.33
C PHE A 801 1.89 9.69 28.52
N LYS A 802 3.15 9.33 28.84
CA LYS A 802 4.31 9.76 28.05
C LYS A 802 4.22 9.26 26.60
N THR A 803 3.82 8.01 26.40
CA THR A 803 3.61 7.42 25.07
C THR A 803 2.50 8.16 24.32
N MET A 804 1.37 8.45 24.97
CA MET A 804 0.28 9.24 24.38
C MET A 804 0.71 10.66 24.01
N GLN A 805 1.53 11.31 24.83
CA GLN A 805 2.07 12.64 24.52
C GLN A 805 3.04 12.64 23.33
N GLU A 806 3.90 11.62 23.24
CA GLU A 806 4.89 11.49 22.16
C GLU A 806 4.24 11.10 20.83
N THR A 807 3.24 10.21 20.86
CA THR A 807 2.62 9.64 19.66
C THR A 807 1.36 10.37 19.23
N ARG A 808 0.65 11.01 20.18
CA ARG A 808 -0.58 11.77 19.98
C ARG A 808 -1.68 10.91 19.32
N PRO A 809 -2.10 9.81 19.97
CA PRO A 809 -3.11 8.92 19.42
C PRO A 809 -4.45 9.65 19.22
N THR A 810 -5.23 9.16 18.27
CA THR A 810 -6.58 9.62 17.98
C THR A 810 -7.64 8.64 18.47
N VAL A 811 -7.29 7.37 18.59
CA VAL A 811 -8.22 6.29 19.01
C VAL A 811 -7.51 5.40 20.03
N ILE A 812 -8.24 5.04 21.10
CA ILE A 812 -7.79 4.07 22.10
C ILE A 812 -8.95 3.14 22.41
N LEU A 813 -8.72 1.84 22.24
CA LEU A 813 -9.61 0.77 22.68
C LEU A 813 -9.19 0.35 24.08
N GLY A 814 -10.15 0.07 24.95
CA GLY A 814 -9.87 -0.32 26.32
C GLY A 814 -11.01 -1.09 26.94
N MET A 815 -10.73 -1.70 28.09
CA MET A 815 -11.76 -2.24 28.97
C MET A 815 -12.06 -1.22 30.08
N PRO A 816 -13.19 -1.32 30.79
CA PRO A 816 -13.55 -0.40 31.86
C PRO A 816 -12.43 -0.18 32.90
N ARG A 817 -11.71 -1.25 33.29
CA ARG A 817 -10.59 -1.16 34.26
C ARG A 817 -9.45 -0.27 33.76
N PHE A 818 -9.15 -0.32 32.46
CA PHE A 818 -8.13 0.53 31.86
C PHE A 818 -8.53 2.01 31.93
N TYR A 819 -9.79 2.32 31.62
CA TYR A 819 -10.30 3.69 31.72
C TYR A 819 -10.39 4.19 33.16
N ARG A 820 -10.70 3.32 34.13
CA ARG A 820 -10.63 3.66 35.55
C ARG A 820 -9.21 4.04 35.98
N LEU A 821 -8.19 3.28 35.57
CA LEU A 821 -6.79 3.62 35.85
C LEU A 821 -6.40 5.01 35.31
N LEU A 822 -6.89 5.37 34.12
CA LEU A 822 -6.68 6.70 33.55
C LEU A 822 -7.44 7.79 34.34
N TYR A 823 -8.69 7.51 34.70
CA TYR A 823 -9.54 8.40 35.48
C TYR A 823 -8.96 8.68 36.88
N ASP A 824 -8.50 7.65 37.61
CA ASP A 824 -7.87 7.79 38.93
C ASP A 824 -6.58 8.63 38.87
N CYS A 825 -5.89 8.59 37.74
CA CYS A 825 -4.75 9.47 37.50
C CYS A 825 -5.19 10.93 37.25
N LEU A 826 -6.30 11.14 36.56
CA LEU A 826 -6.87 12.46 36.33
C LEU A 826 -7.44 13.09 37.60
N GLN A 827 -8.12 12.33 38.45
CA GLN A 827 -8.65 12.79 39.74
C GLN A 827 -7.57 13.42 40.64
N ARG A 828 -6.33 12.92 40.57
CA ARG A 828 -5.20 13.50 41.33
C ARG A 828 -4.73 14.86 40.81
N HIS A 829 -5.18 15.28 39.63
CA HIS A 829 -4.69 16.48 38.94
C HIS A 829 -5.81 17.45 38.52
N LEU A 830 -7.08 17.09 38.70
CA LEU A 830 -8.25 17.86 38.30
C LEU A 830 -9.25 17.93 39.45
N ASP A 831 -9.77 19.13 39.70
CA ASP A 831 -10.97 19.31 40.51
C ASP A 831 -12.21 19.14 39.63
N TRP A 832 -12.89 18.01 39.78
CA TRP A 832 -14.08 17.66 38.98
C TRP A 832 -15.30 18.52 39.31
N ASN A 833 -15.32 19.19 40.46
CA ASN A 833 -16.41 20.10 40.84
C ASN A 833 -16.23 21.50 40.24
N GLN A 834 -15.01 21.85 39.80
CA GLN A 834 -14.66 23.15 39.23
C GLN A 834 -13.83 22.99 37.94
N LEU A 835 -14.42 22.35 36.94
CA LEU A 835 -13.78 22.17 35.63
C LEU A 835 -13.76 23.50 34.84
N SER A 836 -12.57 24.10 34.72
CA SER A 836 -12.32 25.19 33.78
C SER A 836 -11.89 24.68 32.40
N GLU A 837 -12.07 25.47 31.36
CA GLU A 837 -11.54 25.19 30.00
C GLU A 837 -10.04 24.88 30.01
N ALA A 838 -9.26 25.57 30.87
CA ALA A 838 -7.83 25.32 31.02
C ALA A 838 -7.53 23.94 31.64
N SER A 839 -8.33 23.52 32.62
CA SER A 839 -8.24 22.20 33.25
C SER A 839 -8.60 21.08 32.27
N VAL A 840 -9.66 21.27 31.47
CA VAL A 840 -10.07 20.35 30.41
C VAL A 840 -9.00 20.24 29.32
N ALA A 841 -8.47 21.37 28.84
CA ALA A 841 -7.38 21.37 27.86
C ALA A 841 -6.12 20.65 28.38
N ARG A 842 -5.80 20.81 29.68
CA ARG A 842 -4.70 20.11 30.34
C ARG A 842 -4.93 18.59 30.39
N ALA A 843 -6.13 18.16 30.77
CA ALA A 843 -6.54 16.76 30.76
C ALA A 843 -6.36 16.14 29.36
N ARG A 844 -6.92 16.78 28.33
CA ARG A 844 -6.81 16.33 26.93
C ARG A 844 -5.36 16.27 26.44
N LYS A 845 -4.50 17.19 26.89
CA LYS A 845 -3.07 17.21 26.56
C LYS A 845 -2.32 15.99 27.13
N LEU A 846 -2.74 15.44 28.28
CA LEU A 846 -2.15 14.20 28.81
C LEU A 846 -2.36 13.01 27.87
N PHE A 847 -3.48 12.98 27.15
CA PHE A 847 -3.78 12.00 26.11
C PHE A 847 -3.18 12.35 24.74
N GLY A 848 -2.28 13.34 24.66
CA GLY A 848 -1.66 13.79 23.40
C GLY A 848 -2.48 14.81 22.61
N GLY A 849 -3.67 15.19 23.10
CA GLY A 849 -4.49 16.29 22.60
C GLY A 849 -5.14 16.06 21.24
N LYS A 850 -5.20 14.83 20.74
CA LYS A 850 -5.77 14.48 19.43
C LYS A 850 -6.82 13.37 19.45
N ILE A 851 -7.18 12.87 20.64
CA ILE A 851 -8.22 11.86 20.79
C ILE A 851 -9.52 12.34 20.12
N ARG A 852 -10.01 11.52 19.19
CA ARG A 852 -11.33 11.63 18.58
C ARG A 852 -12.36 10.90 19.42
N PHE A 853 -12.03 9.68 19.88
CA PHE A 853 -12.89 8.88 20.73
C PHE A 853 -12.14 7.73 21.41
N LEU A 854 -12.76 7.22 22.47
CA LEU A 854 -12.37 6.06 23.27
C LEU A 854 -13.46 4.99 23.10
N ILE A 855 -13.07 3.71 23.07
CA ILE A 855 -14.02 2.60 22.94
C ILE A 855 -13.86 1.65 24.12
N SER A 856 -14.94 1.43 24.87
CA SER A 856 -15.01 0.47 25.97
C SER A 856 -15.73 -0.80 25.54
N GLY A 857 -15.10 -1.96 25.74
CA GLY A 857 -15.70 -3.27 25.48
C GLY A 857 -15.19 -4.35 26.45
N GLY A 858 -15.75 -5.56 26.35
CA GLY A 858 -15.37 -6.72 27.17
C GLY A 858 -15.98 -6.77 28.58
N ALA A 859 -16.50 -5.65 29.10
CA ALA A 859 -17.30 -5.57 30.32
C ALA A 859 -18.14 -4.28 30.32
N ALA A 860 -19.16 -4.22 31.18
CA ALA A 860 -19.98 -3.02 31.36
C ALA A 860 -19.14 -1.83 31.84
N LEU A 861 -19.29 -0.66 31.19
CA LEU A 861 -18.61 0.56 31.62
C LEU A 861 -19.34 1.16 32.81
N ASP A 862 -18.58 1.66 33.78
CA ASP A 862 -19.17 2.39 34.89
C ASP A 862 -19.83 3.70 34.39
N PRO A 863 -21.14 3.91 34.69
CA PRO A 863 -21.84 5.17 34.53
C PRO A 863 -21.04 6.45 34.84
N GLU A 864 -20.24 6.43 35.92
CA GLU A 864 -19.41 7.55 36.36
C GLU A 864 -18.27 7.83 35.36
N LEU A 865 -17.62 6.77 34.86
CA LEU A 865 -16.53 6.91 33.89
C LEU A 865 -17.06 7.48 32.58
N TYR A 866 -18.23 6.99 32.13
CA TYR A 866 -18.89 7.54 30.95
C TYR A 866 -19.06 9.06 31.09
N GLU A 867 -19.66 9.53 32.18
CA GLU A 867 -19.90 10.95 32.41
C GLU A 867 -18.60 11.76 32.53
N ALA A 868 -17.63 11.25 33.29
CA ALA A 868 -16.35 11.91 33.50
C ALA A 868 -15.60 12.17 32.19
N PHE A 869 -15.50 11.17 31.31
CA PHE A 869 -14.80 11.32 30.03
C PHE A 869 -15.55 12.26 29.07
N GLN A 870 -16.90 12.30 29.12
CA GLN A 870 -17.69 13.26 28.35
C GLN A 870 -17.46 14.72 28.82
N GLN A 871 -17.37 14.95 30.14
CA GLN A 871 -17.13 16.28 30.73
C GLN A 871 -15.80 16.90 30.29
N ILE A 872 -14.77 16.09 30.03
CA ILE A 872 -13.46 16.56 29.56
C ILE A 872 -13.27 16.48 28.04
N HIS A 873 -14.37 16.31 27.29
CA HIS A 873 -14.40 16.23 25.82
C HIS A 873 -13.48 15.12 25.26
N LEU A 874 -13.50 13.95 25.91
CA LEU A 874 -12.92 12.71 25.41
C LEU A 874 -14.06 11.68 25.26
N PRO A 875 -14.82 11.71 24.14
CA PRO A 875 -16.01 10.87 23.99
C PRO A 875 -15.65 9.39 24.14
N ILE A 876 -16.34 8.70 25.05
CA ILE A 876 -16.20 7.26 25.26
C ILE A 876 -17.49 6.55 24.84
N TYR A 877 -17.35 5.47 24.08
CA TYR A 877 -18.47 4.69 23.55
C TYR A 877 -18.38 3.25 24.00
N GLU A 878 -19.49 2.71 24.53
CA GLU A 878 -19.62 1.31 24.90
C GLU A 878 -20.06 0.46 23.71
N GLY A 879 -19.57 -0.78 23.65
CA GLY A 879 -20.05 -1.79 22.71
C GLY A 879 -20.09 -3.18 23.33
N TYR A 880 -20.87 -4.06 22.71
CA TYR A 880 -21.06 -5.45 23.15
C TYR A 880 -20.73 -6.41 22.01
N GLY A 881 -20.20 -7.57 22.40
CA GLY A 881 -19.98 -8.70 21.52
C GLY A 881 -19.17 -9.78 22.23
N LEU A 882 -18.86 -10.82 21.46
CA LEU A 882 -18.21 -12.05 21.90
C LEU A 882 -17.37 -12.59 20.74
N THR A 883 -16.38 -13.44 21.04
CA THR A 883 -15.47 -13.99 20.03
C THR A 883 -16.24 -14.74 18.93
N GLU A 884 -17.29 -15.47 19.30
CA GLU A 884 -18.16 -16.26 18.43
C GLU A 884 -18.92 -15.41 17.40
N ALA A 885 -19.08 -14.10 17.61
CA ALA A 885 -19.79 -13.22 16.70
C ALA A 885 -18.87 -12.44 15.75
N GLY A 886 -17.55 -12.63 15.83
CA GLY A 886 -16.58 -11.73 15.25
C GLY A 886 -16.68 -10.37 15.95
N PRO A 887 -15.73 -10.05 16.83
CA PRO A 887 -15.91 -9.64 18.23
C PRO A 887 -16.99 -8.61 18.63
N VAL A 888 -17.60 -7.86 17.72
CA VAL A 888 -18.54 -6.76 18.04
C VAL A 888 -19.89 -6.98 17.36
N VAL A 889 -20.96 -6.85 18.14
CA VAL A 889 -22.36 -6.98 17.71
C VAL A 889 -23.06 -5.62 17.72
N THR A 890 -22.93 -4.89 18.82
CA THR A 890 -23.55 -3.57 19.00
C THR A 890 -22.53 -2.53 19.44
N VAL A 891 -22.78 -1.26 19.12
CA VAL A 891 -21.96 -0.16 19.62
C VAL A 891 -22.75 1.14 19.75
N ASN A 892 -22.38 1.98 20.70
CA ASN A 892 -22.89 3.34 20.77
C ASN A 892 -22.33 4.18 19.62
N PRO A 893 -23.19 4.70 18.72
CA PRO A 893 -22.71 5.50 17.59
C PRO A 893 -22.25 6.89 18.04
N PRO A 894 -21.20 7.46 17.41
CA PRO A 894 -20.73 8.80 17.71
C PRO A 894 -21.83 9.86 17.62
N GLY A 895 -21.99 10.65 18.68
CA GLY A 895 -23.01 11.71 18.78
C GLY A 895 -24.44 11.24 19.07
N ARG A 896 -24.67 9.94 19.24
CA ARG A 896 -25.96 9.33 19.62
C ARG A 896 -25.74 8.21 20.65
N SER A 897 -24.85 8.44 21.61
CA SER A 897 -24.52 7.47 22.66
C SER A 897 -25.53 7.54 23.81
N LYS A 898 -25.96 6.39 24.33
CA LYS A 898 -26.83 6.29 25.52
C LYS A 898 -26.06 5.68 26.69
N LYS A 899 -26.08 6.37 27.82
CA LYS A 899 -25.47 5.92 29.07
C LYS A 899 -26.07 4.57 29.51
N GLY A 900 -25.21 3.60 29.82
CA GLY A 900 -25.61 2.27 30.31
C GLY A 900 -26.16 1.33 29.23
N SER A 901 -26.27 1.78 27.98
CA SER A 901 -26.55 0.93 26.84
C SER A 901 -25.24 0.49 26.19
N VAL A 902 -25.23 -0.70 25.59
CA VAL A 902 -24.14 -1.17 24.72
C VAL A 902 -24.37 -0.81 23.24
N GLY A 903 -25.37 0.05 22.98
CA GLY A 903 -25.61 0.70 21.71
C GLY A 903 -26.54 -0.05 20.77
N LEU A 904 -26.44 0.29 19.48
CA LEU A 904 -27.28 -0.26 18.42
C LEU A 904 -26.56 -1.41 17.70
N PRO A 905 -27.29 -2.40 17.15
CA PRO A 905 -26.72 -3.39 16.23
C PRO A 905 -25.91 -2.72 15.12
N LEU A 906 -24.74 -3.29 14.83
CA LEU A 906 -23.92 -2.84 13.71
C LEU A 906 -24.65 -3.08 12.38
N PRO A 907 -24.32 -2.33 11.31
CA PRO A 907 -24.86 -2.58 9.98
C PRO A 907 -24.63 -4.05 9.54
N GLY A 908 -25.70 -4.72 9.11
CA GLY A 908 -25.66 -6.13 8.69
C GLY A 908 -25.72 -7.14 9.86
N VAL A 909 -25.89 -6.69 11.09
CA VAL A 909 -26.20 -7.53 12.24
C VAL A 909 -27.69 -7.50 12.51
N GLU A 910 -28.33 -8.66 12.42
CA GLU A 910 -29.68 -8.86 12.92
C GLU A 910 -29.61 -9.32 14.38
N LEU A 911 -30.45 -8.72 15.22
CA LEU A 911 -30.52 -8.99 16.64
C LEU A 911 -31.97 -9.16 17.05
N ARG A 912 -32.25 -10.19 17.86
CA ARG A 912 -33.55 -10.37 18.51
C ARG A 912 -33.38 -10.86 19.94
N ILE A 913 -34.41 -10.62 20.74
CA ILE A 913 -34.51 -11.16 22.09
C ILE A 913 -35.37 -12.43 22.04
N ASP A 914 -34.76 -13.59 22.31
CA ASP A 914 -35.45 -14.88 22.36
C ASP A 914 -36.08 -15.10 23.74
N LYS A 915 -37.33 -15.56 23.73
CA LYS A 915 -38.16 -15.81 24.93
C LYS A 915 -38.16 -14.64 25.94
N PRO A 916 -38.56 -13.42 25.51
CA PRO A 916 -38.61 -12.29 26.41
C PRO A 916 -39.62 -12.50 27.55
N ASP A 917 -39.24 -12.08 28.76
CA ASP A 917 -40.12 -11.99 29.92
C ASP A 917 -41.14 -10.83 29.77
N ALA A 918 -42.00 -10.65 30.77
CA ALA A 918 -42.98 -9.56 30.80
C ALA A 918 -42.37 -8.14 30.73
N ARG A 919 -41.06 -8.00 30.91
CA ARG A 919 -40.31 -6.73 30.80
C ARG A 919 -39.48 -6.66 29.52
N GLY A 920 -39.66 -7.60 28.59
CA GLY A 920 -38.92 -7.66 27.33
C GLY A 920 -37.51 -8.23 27.44
N ARG A 921 -37.13 -8.82 28.59
CA ARG A 921 -35.78 -9.37 28.81
C ARG A 921 -35.72 -10.84 28.45
N GLY A 922 -34.76 -11.21 27.63
CA GLY A 922 -34.57 -12.59 27.20
C GLY A 922 -33.16 -12.80 26.69
N GLU A 923 -32.93 -13.93 26.03
CA GLU A 923 -31.62 -14.25 25.47
C GLU A 923 -31.34 -13.41 24.23
N ILE A 924 -30.14 -12.85 24.15
CA ILE A 924 -29.69 -12.10 22.98
C ILE A 924 -29.28 -13.12 21.93
N VAL A 925 -29.92 -13.05 20.76
CA VAL A 925 -29.61 -13.94 19.64
C VAL A 925 -29.29 -13.11 18.42
N VAL A 926 -28.20 -13.43 17.75
CA VAL A 926 -27.62 -12.61 16.68
C VAL A 926 -27.44 -13.41 15.41
N CYS A 927 -27.67 -12.78 14.26
CA CYS A 927 -27.33 -13.31 12.95
C CYS A 927 -26.48 -12.27 12.23
N SER A 928 -25.29 -12.66 11.79
CA SER A 928 -24.40 -11.78 11.03
C SER A 928 -23.39 -12.58 10.20
N PRO A 929 -22.82 -11.98 9.14
CA PRO A 929 -21.70 -12.60 8.42
C PRO A 929 -20.41 -12.74 9.26
N GLY A 930 -20.34 -12.08 10.43
CA GLY A 930 -19.23 -12.15 11.37
C GLY A 930 -19.22 -13.39 12.26
N ILE A 931 -20.31 -14.15 12.31
CA ILE A 931 -20.45 -15.33 13.17
C ILE A 931 -19.44 -16.41 12.81
N MET A 932 -18.84 -17.03 13.83
CA MET A 932 -17.88 -18.11 13.72
C MET A 932 -18.37 -19.27 12.86
N SER A 933 -17.42 -20.04 12.32
CA SER A 933 -17.73 -21.29 11.61
C SER A 933 -18.12 -22.42 12.57
N GLY A 934 -17.77 -22.29 13.86
CA GLY A 934 -18.07 -23.26 14.92
C GLY A 934 -16.92 -23.41 15.91
N TYR A 935 -17.10 -24.29 16.89
CA TYR A 935 -16.07 -24.64 17.85
C TYR A 935 -15.18 -25.78 17.32
N PHE A 936 -13.86 -25.58 17.41
CA PHE A 936 -12.84 -26.53 16.99
C PHE A 936 -12.98 -27.85 17.74
N HIS A 937 -13.09 -28.95 16.98
CA HIS A 937 -13.30 -30.31 17.49
C HIS A 937 -14.52 -30.50 18.41
N ASN A 938 -15.49 -29.57 18.39
CA ASN A 938 -16.67 -29.64 19.26
C ASN A 938 -17.99 -29.35 18.52
N PRO A 939 -18.44 -30.26 17.62
CA PRO A 939 -19.68 -30.09 16.87
C PRO A 939 -20.92 -30.07 17.78
N LYS A 940 -20.88 -30.75 18.94
CA LYS A 940 -21.97 -30.75 19.92
C LYS A 940 -22.16 -29.37 20.57
N ALA A 941 -21.08 -28.72 20.99
CA ALA A 941 -21.16 -27.35 21.50
C ALA A 941 -21.60 -26.39 20.38
N THR A 942 -21.10 -26.59 19.16
CA THR A 942 -21.46 -25.77 17.99
C THR A 942 -22.97 -25.81 17.72
N ALA A 943 -23.57 -27.00 17.64
CA ALA A 943 -25.01 -27.15 17.38
C ALA A 943 -25.91 -26.63 18.52
N ARG A 944 -25.38 -26.46 19.74
CA ARG A 944 -26.14 -25.86 20.85
C ARG A 944 -26.30 -24.35 20.69
N VAL A 945 -25.28 -23.68 20.16
CA VAL A 945 -25.24 -22.21 20.07
C VAL A 945 -25.52 -21.69 18.66
N LEU A 946 -25.24 -22.45 17.60
CA LEU A 946 -25.56 -22.10 16.22
C LEU A 946 -26.78 -22.88 15.74
N LYS A 947 -27.87 -22.18 15.42
CA LYS A 947 -29.13 -22.76 14.91
C LYS A 947 -29.63 -21.92 13.75
N ASP A 948 -29.76 -22.52 12.56
CA ASP A 948 -30.29 -21.86 11.36
C ASP A 948 -29.63 -20.50 11.05
N GLY A 949 -28.31 -20.39 11.26
CA GLY A 949 -27.54 -19.15 11.05
C GLY A 949 -27.56 -18.15 12.23
N TRP A 950 -28.34 -18.43 13.28
CA TRP A 950 -28.41 -17.61 14.49
C TRP A 950 -27.47 -18.14 15.58
N LEU A 951 -26.70 -17.23 16.17
CA LEU A 951 -25.88 -17.46 17.35
C LEU A 951 -26.65 -17.08 18.62
N TYR A 952 -26.90 -18.08 19.45
CA TYR A 952 -27.41 -17.98 20.81
C TYR A 952 -26.26 -17.62 21.74
N THR A 953 -26.20 -16.38 22.23
CA THR A 953 -25.02 -15.86 22.92
C THR A 953 -24.94 -16.33 24.38
N GLY A 954 -26.05 -16.78 24.96
CA GLY A 954 -26.16 -17.05 26.40
C GLY A 954 -26.14 -15.80 27.28
N ASP A 955 -26.06 -14.61 26.69
CA ASP A 955 -26.19 -13.33 27.41
C ASP A 955 -27.65 -12.85 27.34
N LEU A 956 -28.11 -12.19 28.40
CA LEU A 956 -29.49 -11.74 28.56
C LEU A 956 -29.58 -10.23 28.45
N GLY A 957 -30.61 -9.73 27.77
CA GLY A 957 -30.82 -8.31 27.60
C GLY A 957 -32.19 -7.95 27.07
N TYR A 958 -32.40 -6.66 26.85
CA TYR A 958 -33.59 -6.10 26.22
C TYR A 958 -33.21 -4.95 25.28
N GLN A 959 -34.08 -4.68 24.30
CA GLN A 959 -33.98 -3.49 23.46
C GLN A 959 -35.00 -2.44 23.91
N ASP A 960 -34.58 -1.19 23.98
CA ASP A 960 -35.52 -0.08 24.17
C ASP A 960 -36.30 0.23 22.87
N ALA A 961 -37.25 1.18 22.95
CA ALA A 961 -38.08 1.56 21.81
C ALA A 961 -37.28 2.16 20.63
N GLU A 962 -36.03 2.60 20.85
CA GLU A 962 -35.13 3.12 19.82
C GLU A 962 -34.14 2.05 19.31
N GLY A 963 -34.24 0.81 19.81
CA GLY A 963 -33.42 -0.34 19.42
C GLY A 963 -32.10 -0.49 20.17
N TYR A 964 -31.83 0.36 21.18
CA TYR A 964 -30.60 0.28 21.98
C TYR A 964 -30.63 -0.94 22.88
N LEU A 965 -29.55 -1.71 22.86
CA LEU A 965 -29.40 -2.92 23.65
C LEU A 965 -28.89 -2.60 25.06
N TYR A 966 -29.48 -3.25 26.05
CA TYR A 966 -29.06 -3.23 27.44
C TYR A 966 -28.82 -4.67 27.92
N ILE A 967 -27.61 -4.93 28.41
CA ILE A 967 -27.24 -6.23 28.97
C ILE A 967 -27.71 -6.29 30.43
N THR A 968 -28.23 -7.44 30.84
CA THR A 968 -28.84 -7.66 32.16
C THR A 968 -28.30 -8.88 32.91
N GLY A 969 -27.36 -9.61 32.31
CA GLY A 969 -26.69 -10.75 32.93
C GLY A 969 -26.41 -11.88 31.95
N ARG A 970 -25.86 -12.99 32.46
CA ARG A 970 -25.67 -14.24 31.73
C ARG A 970 -26.68 -15.29 32.14
N GLN A 971 -27.18 -16.07 31.18
CA GLN A 971 -28.20 -17.10 31.42
C GLN A 971 -27.75 -18.16 32.42
N LYS A 972 -26.47 -18.53 32.41
CA LYS A 972 -25.89 -19.51 33.36
C LYS A 972 -25.71 -18.96 34.78
N GLU A 973 -25.80 -17.64 34.96
CA GLU A 973 -25.61 -16.96 36.24
C GLU A 973 -26.95 -16.49 36.84
N VAL A 974 -28.07 -16.68 36.12
CA VAL A 974 -29.40 -16.38 36.65
C VAL A 974 -29.69 -17.28 37.84
N ILE A 975 -29.92 -16.65 38.99
CA ILE A 975 -30.29 -17.32 40.23
C ILE A 975 -31.80 -17.56 40.18
N VAL A 976 -32.22 -18.80 40.35
CA VAL A 976 -33.66 -19.13 40.40
C VAL A 976 -34.06 -19.32 41.85
N SER A 977 -34.80 -18.36 42.40
CA SER A 977 -35.31 -18.48 43.78
C SER A 977 -36.27 -19.65 43.94
N GLU A 978 -36.51 -20.05 45.18
CA GLU A 978 -37.49 -21.09 45.55
C GLU A 978 -38.91 -20.83 45.00
N ALA A 979 -39.27 -19.55 44.80
CA ALA A 979 -40.54 -19.15 44.18
C ALA A 979 -40.55 -19.23 42.64
N GLY A 980 -39.52 -19.83 42.02
CA GLY A 980 -39.34 -19.92 40.57
C GLY A 980 -39.11 -18.55 39.89
N LYS A 981 -38.68 -17.53 40.65
CA LYS A 981 -38.38 -16.20 40.11
C LYS A 981 -36.91 -16.10 39.75
N ASN A 982 -36.65 -15.70 38.52
CA ASN A 982 -35.32 -15.38 38.02
C ASN A 982 -34.79 -14.09 38.66
N ILE A 983 -33.59 -14.19 39.21
CA ILE A 983 -32.84 -13.12 39.85
C ILE A 983 -31.52 -13.00 39.11
N TYR A 984 -31.21 -11.77 38.72
CA TYR A 984 -30.05 -11.44 37.91
C TYR A 984 -28.97 -10.88 38.85
N PRO A 985 -27.83 -11.57 39.05
CA PRO A 985 -26.79 -11.12 39.96
C PRO A 985 -26.33 -9.69 39.70
N GLU A 986 -26.06 -9.35 38.44
CA GLU A 986 -25.58 -8.03 38.02
C GLU A 986 -26.53 -6.89 38.44
N GLU A 987 -27.86 -7.12 38.39
CA GLU A 987 -28.86 -6.15 38.84
C GLU A 987 -28.67 -5.84 40.33
N LEU A 988 -28.47 -6.87 41.14
CA LEU A 988 -28.29 -6.74 42.57
C LEU A 988 -26.91 -6.18 42.91
N GLU A 989 -25.87 -6.59 42.20
CA GLU A 989 -24.53 -6.03 42.32
C GLU A 989 -24.55 -4.52 42.08
N ALA A 990 -25.16 -4.05 40.98
CA ALA A 990 -25.25 -2.63 40.65
C ALA A 990 -26.00 -1.81 41.73
N ILE A 991 -27.06 -2.39 42.30
CA ILE A 991 -27.84 -1.75 43.37
C ILE A 991 -27.05 -1.68 44.67
N TYR A 992 -26.49 -2.82 45.12
CA TYR A 992 -25.81 -2.91 46.40
C TYR A 992 -24.39 -2.35 46.40
N LYS A 993 -23.76 -2.21 45.22
CA LYS A 993 -22.48 -1.52 45.03
C LYS A 993 -22.52 -0.06 45.49
N GLN A 994 -23.70 0.57 45.48
CA GLN A 994 -23.90 1.96 45.93
C GLN A 994 -23.82 2.11 47.46
N VAL A 995 -23.80 1.02 48.23
CA VAL A 995 -23.72 1.06 49.68
C VAL A 995 -22.33 1.59 50.11
N PRO A 996 -22.26 2.65 50.96
CA PRO A 996 -21.00 3.18 51.44
C PRO A 996 -20.13 2.09 52.09
N GLY A 997 -18.90 1.94 51.59
CA GLY A 997 -17.94 0.96 52.08
C GLY A 997 -17.79 -0.31 51.24
N VAL A 998 -18.61 -0.51 50.20
CA VAL A 998 -18.48 -1.63 49.24
C VAL A 998 -17.49 -1.27 48.13
N ALA A 999 -16.32 -1.92 48.10
CA ALA A 999 -15.31 -1.77 47.06
C ALA A 999 -15.58 -2.68 45.85
N GLU A 1000 -15.95 -3.93 46.10
CA GLU A 1000 -16.37 -4.93 45.10
C GLU A 1000 -17.51 -5.76 45.68
N ILE A 1001 -18.39 -6.26 44.82
CA ILE A 1001 -19.46 -7.17 45.19
C ILE A 1001 -19.61 -8.20 44.06
N CYS A 1002 -19.76 -9.46 44.42
CA CYS A 1002 -20.18 -10.53 43.52
C CYS A 1002 -21.39 -11.22 44.14
N VAL A 1003 -22.49 -11.28 43.39
CA VAL A 1003 -23.73 -11.96 43.77
C VAL A 1003 -23.75 -13.32 43.12
N LEU A 1004 -24.14 -14.35 43.87
CA LEU A 1004 -24.19 -15.72 43.40
C LEU A 1004 -25.35 -16.47 44.03
N GLY A 1005 -25.88 -17.44 43.28
CA GLY A 1005 -26.85 -18.40 43.76
C GLY A 1005 -26.10 -19.54 44.46
N LEU A 1006 -26.53 -19.89 45.67
CA LEU A 1006 -26.13 -21.15 46.30
C LEU A 1006 -27.36 -22.00 46.51
N HIS A 1007 -27.24 -23.30 46.28
CA HIS A 1007 -28.27 -24.28 46.62
C HIS A 1007 -28.04 -24.82 48.05
N PRO A 1008 -28.88 -24.46 49.04
CA PRO A 1008 -28.83 -25.10 50.34
C PRO A 1008 -29.26 -26.58 50.23
N PRO A 1009 -28.66 -27.49 51.01
CA PRO A 1009 -29.12 -28.87 51.07
C PRO A 1009 -30.61 -28.94 51.47
N GLY A 1010 -31.45 -29.49 50.57
CA GLY A 1010 -32.88 -29.68 50.79
C GLY A 1010 -33.82 -28.56 50.28
N ALA A 1011 -33.29 -27.50 49.66
CA ALA A 1011 -34.10 -26.42 49.07
C ALA A 1011 -34.48 -26.70 47.60
N SER A 1012 -35.65 -26.20 47.17
CA SER A 1012 -36.13 -26.35 45.77
C SER A 1012 -35.64 -25.23 44.82
N GLY A 1013 -34.94 -24.22 45.34
CA GLY A 1013 -34.32 -23.13 44.57
C GLY A 1013 -33.03 -22.64 45.23
N GLU A 1014 -32.46 -21.57 44.68
CA GLU A 1014 -31.21 -20.97 45.12
C GLU A 1014 -31.43 -19.79 46.09
N GLU A 1015 -30.55 -19.68 47.08
CA GLU A 1015 -30.42 -18.50 47.94
C GLU A 1015 -29.46 -17.48 47.31
N VAL A 1016 -29.82 -16.19 47.38
CA VAL A 1016 -29.01 -15.08 46.86
C VAL A 1016 -27.96 -14.69 47.90
N HIS A 1017 -26.71 -14.97 47.58
CA HIS A 1017 -25.56 -14.63 48.40
C HIS A 1017 -24.77 -13.50 47.75
N ALA A 1018 -24.08 -12.69 48.56
CA ALA A 1018 -23.11 -11.72 48.07
C ALA A 1018 -21.77 -11.87 48.78
N VAL A 1019 -20.67 -11.81 48.02
CA VAL A 1019 -19.31 -11.65 48.52
C VAL A 1019 -18.90 -10.20 48.34
N ILE A 1020 -18.54 -9.53 49.43
CA ILE A 1020 -18.24 -8.09 49.46
C ILE A 1020 -16.79 -7.86 49.86
N VAL A 1021 -16.08 -7.09 49.05
CA VAL A 1021 -14.76 -6.53 49.40
C VAL A 1021 -14.99 -5.13 49.97
N PRO A 1022 -14.59 -4.83 51.22
CA PRO A 1022 -14.75 -3.49 51.80
C PRO A 1022 -13.70 -2.51 51.27
N THR A 1023 -14.02 -1.22 51.18
CA THR A 1023 -13.01 -0.21 50.82
C THR A 1023 -11.98 -0.02 51.97
N PRO A 1024 -10.67 0.09 51.67
CA PRO A 1024 -9.64 0.28 52.69
C PRO A 1024 -9.90 1.49 53.59
N ALA A 1025 -10.32 2.61 53.01
CA ALA A 1025 -10.63 3.84 53.74
C ALA A 1025 -11.82 3.67 54.70
N PHE A 1026 -12.86 2.92 54.31
CA PHE A 1026 -14.03 2.68 55.15
C PHE A 1026 -13.72 1.69 56.28
N ARG A 1027 -12.88 0.68 56.00
CA ARG A 1027 -12.35 -0.25 57.01
C ARG A 1027 -11.49 0.47 58.03
N GLN A 1028 -10.61 1.39 57.61
CA GLN A 1028 -9.80 2.23 58.51
C GLN A 1028 -10.65 3.19 59.34
N ARG A 1029 -11.70 3.76 58.77
CA ARG A 1029 -12.61 4.68 59.48
C ARG A 1029 -13.50 3.97 60.49
N TYR A 1030 -13.86 2.71 60.24
CA TYR A 1030 -14.77 1.92 61.09
C TYR A 1030 -14.25 0.50 61.39
N PRO A 1031 -13.05 0.33 62.00
CA PRO A 1031 -12.35 -0.96 62.05
C PRO A 1031 -13.12 -2.08 62.76
N LYS A 1032 -13.92 -1.75 63.78
CA LYS A 1032 -14.73 -2.73 64.53
C LYS A 1032 -16.18 -2.84 64.06
N THR A 1033 -16.66 -1.93 63.18
CA THR A 1033 -18.09 -1.83 62.84
C THR A 1033 -18.39 -1.77 61.35
N PHE A 1034 -17.37 -1.80 60.48
CA PHE A 1034 -17.55 -1.66 59.03
C PHE A 1034 -18.51 -2.73 58.47
N GLN A 1035 -18.39 -3.99 58.90
CA GLN A 1035 -19.28 -5.08 58.45
C GLN A 1035 -20.75 -4.80 58.81
N ARG A 1036 -21.01 -4.43 60.07
CA ARG A 1036 -22.36 -4.09 60.54
C ARG A 1036 -22.93 -2.89 59.81
N ARG A 1037 -22.11 -1.86 59.53
CA ARG A 1037 -22.52 -0.65 58.80
C ARG A 1037 -22.84 -0.94 57.33
N ILE A 1038 -22.02 -1.75 56.66
CA ILE A 1038 -22.29 -2.20 55.28
C ILE A 1038 -23.58 -3.02 55.25
N GLN A 1039 -23.76 -3.97 56.16
CA GLN A 1039 -25.00 -4.76 56.26
C GLN A 1039 -26.24 -3.90 56.52
N GLN A 1040 -26.15 -2.86 57.36
CA GLN A 1040 -27.23 -1.89 57.56
C GLN A 1040 -27.54 -1.10 56.28
N GLY A 1041 -26.51 -0.70 55.54
CA GLY A 1041 -26.65 -0.06 54.23
C GLY A 1041 -27.35 -0.97 53.22
N ILE A 1042 -26.96 -2.23 53.15
CA ILE A 1042 -27.62 -3.25 52.31
C ILE A 1042 -29.09 -3.39 52.67
N LYS A 1043 -29.43 -3.52 53.96
CA LYS A 1043 -30.84 -3.60 54.41
C LYS A 1043 -31.64 -2.36 54.01
N ARG A 1044 -31.05 -1.17 54.11
CA ARG A 1044 -31.70 0.08 53.71
C ARG A 1044 -31.96 0.13 52.20
N VAL A 1045 -30.98 -0.30 51.40
CA VAL A 1045 -31.07 -0.35 49.93
C VAL A 1045 -32.02 -1.47 49.46
N ALA A 1046 -32.11 -2.57 50.21
CA ALA A 1046 -33.00 -3.70 49.91
C ALA A 1046 -34.50 -3.38 50.17
N GLY A 1047 -34.81 -2.45 51.07
CA GLY A 1047 -36.19 -2.09 51.45
C GLY A 1047 -37.19 -1.93 50.29
N PRO A 1048 -36.88 -1.17 49.22
CA PRO A 1048 -37.77 -1.02 48.07
C PRO A 1048 -37.76 -2.19 47.07
N LEU A 1049 -36.90 -3.20 47.24
CA LEU A 1049 -36.82 -4.35 46.34
C LEU A 1049 -37.80 -5.46 46.75
N PRO A 1050 -38.33 -6.25 45.79
CA PRO A 1050 -39.07 -7.47 46.11
C PRO A 1050 -38.28 -8.41 47.02
N THR A 1051 -38.93 -9.09 47.96
CA THR A 1051 -38.28 -9.94 48.98
C THR A 1051 -37.41 -11.04 48.39
N TYR A 1052 -37.80 -11.62 47.25
CA TYR A 1052 -37.00 -12.64 46.57
C TYR A 1052 -35.66 -12.12 46.03
N LYS A 1053 -35.47 -10.79 45.91
CA LYS A 1053 -34.21 -10.14 45.50
C LYS A 1053 -33.32 -9.72 46.67
N HIS A 1054 -33.75 -9.93 47.91
CA HIS A 1054 -32.96 -9.57 49.08
C HIS A 1054 -31.81 -10.55 49.26
N LEU A 1055 -30.63 -10.05 49.62
CA LEU A 1055 -29.48 -10.90 49.94
C LEU A 1055 -29.77 -11.68 51.23
N GLN A 1056 -29.87 -13.01 51.14
CA GLN A 1056 -30.05 -13.89 52.30
C GLN A 1056 -28.76 -13.94 53.13
N LYS A 1057 -27.60 -13.90 52.47
CA LYS A 1057 -26.30 -13.93 53.15
C LYS A 1057 -25.26 -13.00 52.51
N VAL A 1058 -24.49 -12.35 53.36
CA VAL A 1058 -23.39 -11.46 52.96
C VAL A 1058 -22.09 -11.98 53.56
N HIS A 1059 -21.11 -12.23 52.71
CA HIS A 1059 -19.76 -12.70 53.04
C HIS A 1059 -18.79 -11.56 52.82
N PHE A 1060 -17.77 -11.42 53.69
CA PHE A 1060 -16.74 -10.41 53.53
C PHE A 1060 -15.43 -11.06 53.07
N TRP A 1061 -14.82 -10.48 52.05
CA TRP A 1061 -13.57 -10.97 51.48
C TRP A 1061 -12.45 -9.95 51.70
N GLU A 1062 -11.28 -10.42 52.11
CA GLU A 1062 -10.17 -9.55 52.50
C GLU A 1062 -9.27 -9.11 51.33
N GLY A 1063 -9.31 -9.81 50.20
CA GLY A 1063 -8.53 -9.51 48.98
C GLY A 1063 -9.39 -8.99 47.81
N GLU A 1064 -8.83 -8.98 46.60
CA GLU A 1064 -9.62 -8.78 45.38
C GLU A 1064 -10.41 -10.05 45.04
N LEU A 1065 -11.55 -9.90 44.35
CA LEU A 1065 -12.29 -11.05 43.84
C LEU A 1065 -11.52 -11.74 42.68
N PRO A 1066 -11.67 -13.06 42.50
CA PRO A 1066 -11.09 -13.78 41.35
C PRO A 1066 -11.65 -13.21 40.03
N LYS A 1067 -10.77 -12.87 39.09
CA LYS A 1067 -11.10 -12.27 37.79
C LYS A 1067 -10.34 -13.00 36.68
N THR A 1068 -10.91 -13.05 35.47
CA THR A 1068 -10.23 -13.60 34.28
C THR A 1068 -9.03 -12.74 33.87
N ALA A 1069 -8.05 -13.34 33.19
CA ALA A 1069 -6.78 -12.72 32.80
C ALA A 1069 -6.89 -11.55 31.77
N THR A 1070 -8.12 -11.12 31.43
CA THR A 1070 -8.39 -10.14 30.37
C THR A 1070 -7.71 -8.78 30.58
N LEU A 1071 -7.16 -8.50 31.77
CA LEU A 1071 -6.14 -7.48 32.03
C LEU A 1071 -5.44 -7.81 33.36
N THR A 1072 -4.40 -8.65 33.33
CA THR A 1072 -3.39 -8.68 34.39
C THR A 1072 -2.15 -7.95 33.87
N PRO A 1073 -1.69 -6.85 34.53
CA PRO A 1073 -0.63 -5.98 34.03
C PRO A 1073 0.74 -6.66 33.88
#